data_AF-A0A8B8L7P1-F1
#
_entry.id   AF-A0A8B8L7P1-F1
#
_cell.length_a   1.000
_cell.length_b   1.000
_cell.length_c   1.000
_cell.angle_alpha   90.00
_cell.angle_beta   90.00
_cell.angle_gamma   90.00
#
_symmetry.space_group_name_H-M   'P 1'
#
loop_
_entity.id
_entity.type
_entity.pdbx_description
1 polymer ?
#
loop_
_entity_poly.entity_id
_entity_poly.type
_entity_poly.pdbx_seq_one_letter_code
_entity_poly.pdbx_strand_id
1 'polypeptide(L)'
;MQTISFPLFTPSFSVASSIPFPSLTLTRFSTFSFPSATFRRNNRLQASTSESTPSTSTIAVNNSDSGDSTAFVIRARNRIGLLQVITRVFKVLGLSIDRATVEFEGDFFVKKFFVTNSHGNKIEDSESLERIKRALAEAISGGDDGTVSVAANRGIMVRRPGLVEGLGERRAKAERMFSLMDGFLKNDPLSLQKDILHHVEYTVARSRFSFDDFEAYQALSHSVRDRLIERWHDTHIYFKRTKSKCLYFLSLEFLMGRSLSNSVINLGIQDQYAEALSQLGFEFEVLAEQEGDAALGNGGLARLSACQMDSLATLEYPAWGYGLRYEYGLFRQVIVDGFQHEQPDYWLNFGNPWEIERIHVTYEVKFYGTVEEVDMNGEKHKVWTPGETVEAVAYDNPIPGYGTRNTINLRLWAAKPSNQFDLEAYNTGDYINSVVNRQRAETISNVLYPDDRSHQGKELRLKQQYFFVSASLQDIIRRFKEAHNNFDELPDKVAFHLNDTHPSLSIAELMRILVDEEHMGWNKAWDIVCQVFSFTTHSVVVEGLEKIPVDLLGSLLPRHLQILYEINFNFMEELKKKIGLDYNRLSRMSIVEEGVVKSIRMANLSIVCSHTVNGVSKLHLDTLKTRTFKDFYELWPEKFQYKTNGVTQRRWIVVSNPSLCALISKWLGTEAWIRDADLLTGLRDHVDNTDFHQEWKMVKKVNKMRLAEYIEAMSGVKVSLDAMFDVQVKRIHEYKRQLLNIFGIIHRYDCLKNMDKNDRRKVVPRVCVIGGKAAPGYEIAKKIIKLCHAVAEKINNDNDIGDLLKLVFIPDYNVSVAELVIPGADLSQHLSTAGHEASGTGSMKFLMNGCLLLATADGSTVEIIEEIGLDNLFLFGAKVQEVAELREKGSTLKVPLQFARVLRMVRDGYFGHKDYFKSLCDTVEVGNDFYLLGPDFGSYLEAQYDNRLLPIKHLLNQRSGSR
;
A
#
# COMPACT_ATOMS: atom_id res chain seq x y z
N MET A 1 -46.21 -2.86 55.47
CA MET A 1 -46.25 -3.20 56.92
C MET A 1 -45.13 -4.19 57.23
N GLN A 2 -44.84 -4.41 58.51
CA GLN A 2 -43.82 -5.28 59.17
C GLN A 2 -43.19 -6.42 58.32
N THR A 3 -41.88 -6.75 58.32
CA THR A 3 -40.72 -6.73 59.28
C THR A 3 -40.64 -7.86 60.33
N ILE A 4 -39.40 -8.14 60.81
CA ILE A 4 -38.91 -9.17 61.79
C ILE A 4 -38.62 -10.56 61.16
N SER A 5 -37.49 -11.27 61.40
CA SER A 5 -36.14 -10.93 61.94
C SER A 5 -35.06 -12.02 61.64
N PHE A 6 -33.78 -11.74 61.94
CA PHE A 6 -32.64 -12.71 61.96
C PHE A 6 -32.44 -13.36 63.36
N PRO A 7 -31.55 -14.38 63.55
CA PRO A 7 -30.10 -14.18 63.90
C PRO A 7 -29.11 -15.10 63.10
N LEU A 8 -27.89 -14.65 62.71
CA LEU A 8 -26.55 -14.74 63.40
C LEU A 8 -26.01 -16.18 63.62
N PHE A 9 -24.72 -16.52 63.35
CA PHE A 9 -23.47 -15.87 63.81
C PHE A 9 -22.26 -15.93 62.82
N THR A 10 -21.16 -15.23 63.14
CA THR A 10 -19.86 -15.11 62.42
C THR A 10 -18.66 -15.71 63.19
N PRO A 11 -17.46 -15.83 62.59
CA PRO A 11 -16.35 -14.85 62.82
C PRO A 11 -15.59 -14.44 61.52
N SER A 12 -15.28 -13.16 61.24
CA SER A 12 -14.12 -12.33 61.66
C SER A 12 -12.73 -12.95 61.35
N PHE A 13 -11.84 -12.28 60.60
CA PHE A 13 -11.08 -11.08 61.03
C PHE A 13 -10.82 -10.02 59.94
N SER A 14 -10.29 -8.85 60.34
CA SER A 14 -10.10 -7.66 59.50
C SER A 14 -8.90 -6.80 59.91
N VAL A 15 -8.30 -6.07 58.97
CA VAL A 15 -7.55 -4.81 59.22
C VAL A 15 -7.89 -3.82 58.09
N ALA A 16 -8.00 -2.52 58.40
CA ALA A 16 -8.31 -1.47 57.44
C ALA A 16 -7.68 -0.12 57.84
N SER A 17 -7.45 0.77 56.87
CA SER A 17 -7.29 2.22 57.10
C SER A 17 -7.56 2.99 55.80
N SER A 18 -8.15 4.18 55.91
CA SER A 18 -8.57 5.04 54.78
C SER A 18 -8.16 6.49 55.02
N ILE A 19 -7.85 7.23 53.95
CA ILE A 19 -7.56 8.68 53.98
C ILE A 19 -8.20 9.35 52.74
N PRO A 20 -8.89 10.51 52.89
CA PRO A 20 -9.57 11.20 51.79
C PRO A 20 -8.79 12.38 51.19
N PHE A 21 -9.27 12.88 50.04
CA PHE A 21 -8.83 14.14 49.41
C PHE A 21 -9.18 15.39 50.23
N PRO A 22 -8.37 16.45 50.12
CA PRO A 22 -8.82 17.83 50.20
C PRO A 22 -8.48 18.65 48.94
N SER A 23 -9.36 19.58 48.57
CA SER A 23 -9.04 20.71 47.69
C SER A 23 -8.53 21.91 48.50
N LEU A 24 -7.75 22.81 47.91
CA LEU A 24 -7.52 24.17 48.44
C LEU A 24 -6.98 25.14 47.38
N THR A 25 -7.02 26.43 47.70
CA THR A 25 -6.94 27.57 46.76
C THR A 25 -5.60 28.29 46.72
N LEU A 26 -5.36 29.09 45.68
CA LEU A 26 -4.27 30.07 45.65
C LEU A 26 -4.41 31.11 46.78
N THR A 27 -3.31 31.56 47.39
CA THR A 27 -2.87 32.98 47.31
C THR A 27 -1.50 33.30 47.96
N ARG A 28 -0.65 34.00 47.18
CA ARG A 28 0.22 35.17 47.53
C ARG A 28 1.37 35.12 48.56
N PHE A 29 2.55 35.56 48.06
CA PHE A 29 3.62 36.36 48.72
C PHE A 29 4.42 35.72 49.88
N SER A 30 5.74 35.94 50.08
CA SER A 30 6.82 36.70 49.37
C SER A 30 8.21 36.20 49.89
N THR A 31 9.40 36.84 49.91
CA THR A 31 9.91 38.22 49.67
C THR A 31 11.47 38.24 49.54
N PHE A 32 12.04 38.82 48.46
CA PHE A 32 13.45 39.29 48.29
C PHE A 32 14.64 38.28 48.47
N SER A 33 15.85 38.45 47.89
CA SER A 33 16.58 39.68 47.55
C SER A 33 17.55 39.57 46.34
N PHE A 34 17.86 40.70 45.71
CA PHE A 34 19.01 40.94 44.79
C PHE A 34 19.94 42.03 45.39
N PRO A 35 21.26 41.99 45.12
CA PRO A 35 21.91 43.06 44.33
C PRO A 35 23.03 42.54 43.37
N SER A 36 23.58 43.27 42.39
CA SER A 36 23.21 44.56 41.76
C SER A 36 24.09 44.92 40.53
N ALA A 37 23.45 45.44 39.45
CA ALA A 37 23.93 46.49 38.51
C ALA A 37 25.29 46.31 37.73
N THR A 38 25.70 47.09 36.72
CA THR A 38 25.17 48.24 35.91
C THR A 38 25.44 47.96 34.41
N PHE A 39 24.70 48.30 33.35
CA PHE A 39 23.70 49.34 32.97
C PHE A 39 24.24 50.61 32.24
N ARG A 40 24.09 50.66 30.89
CA ARG A 40 23.96 51.81 29.91
C ARG A 40 24.37 51.31 28.49
N ARG A 41 23.71 51.50 27.33
CA ARG A 41 22.54 52.25 26.79
C ARG A 41 22.86 53.52 25.95
N ASN A 42 22.49 53.47 24.65
CA ASN A 42 22.43 54.55 23.61
C ASN A 42 23.81 55.09 23.10
N ASN A 43 23.99 55.67 21.89
CA ASN A 43 23.04 56.24 20.91
C ASN A 43 23.54 56.21 19.42
N ARG A 44 22.83 56.90 18.49
CA ARG A 44 22.94 56.89 17.01
C ARG A 44 23.91 57.90 16.32
N LEU A 45 24.23 57.60 15.04
CA LEU A 45 24.36 58.49 13.82
C LEU A 45 25.74 59.05 13.31
N GLN A 46 25.96 58.78 12.00
CA GLN A 46 26.57 59.58 10.91
C GLN A 46 28.12 59.79 10.75
N ALA A 47 28.48 60.26 9.54
CA ALA A 47 29.79 60.20 8.84
C ALA A 47 30.74 61.40 9.14
N SER A 48 31.95 61.58 8.56
CA SER A 48 32.58 61.08 7.31
C SER A 48 34.13 61.18 7.27
N THR A 49 34.77 60.60 6.23
CA THR A 49 36.10 60.98 5.60
C THR A 49 37.35 61.15 6.50
N SER A 50 38.51 60.51 6.30
CA SER A 50 39.34 60.47 5.07
C SER A 50 40.65 59.62 5.22
N GLU A 51 41.15 59.07 4.11
CA GLU A 51 42.57 58.77 3.77
C GLU A 51 43.43 57.82 4.65
N SER A 52 44.64 57.49 4.13
CA SER A 52 44.94 56.12 3.69
C SER A 52 46.42 55.67 3.78
N THR A 53 46.65 54.37 3.89
CA THR A 53 47.98 53.70 3.79
C THR A 53 47.95 52.48 2.86
N PRO A 54 49.05 52.17 2.13
CA PRO A 54 49.04 51.20 1.03
C PRO A 54 48.85 49.75 1.51
N SER A 55 47.87 49.05 0.92
CA SER A 55 47.39 47.74 1.35
C SER A 55 47.60 46.64 0.31
N THR A 56 48.78 46.60 -0.32
CA THR A 56 49.08 45.70 -1.46
C THR A 56 49.73 44.38 -1.06
N SER A 57 49.17 43.28 -1.57
CA SER A 57 49.79 41.94 -1.54
C SER A 57 51.00 41.89 -2.48
N THR A 58 52.01 41.07 -2.17
CA THR A 58 53.20 40.90 -3.01
C THR A 58 53.54 39.43 -3.25
N ILE A 59 54.05 39.14 -4.46
CA ILE A 59 54.48 37.80 -4.88
C ILE A 59 55.89 37.93 -5.47
N ALA A 60 56.85 37.21 -4.91
CA ALA A 60 58.20 37.08 -5.41
C ALA A 60 58.50 35.64 -5.82
N VAL A 61 59.46 35.45 -6.72
CA VAL A 61 60.04 34.14 -7.05
C VAL A 61 61.51 34.20 -6.69
N ASN A 62 61.99 33.21 -5.92
CA ASN A 62 63.41 33.04 -5.66
C ASN A 62 63.89 31.64 -6.06
N ASN A 63 64.44 31.52 -7.27
CA ASN A 63 64.98 30.27 -7.78
C ASN A 63 66.38 29.91 -7.23
N SER A 64 66.96 30.71 -6.33
CA SER A 64 68.22 30.38 -5.64
C SER A 64 68.04 29.54 -4.37
N ASP A 65 66.81 29.44 -3.83
CA ASP A 65 66.53 28.78 -2.54
C ASP A 65 66.39 27.24 -2.60
N SER A 66 66.47 26.64 -3.80
CA SER A 66 66.38 25.19 -3.99
C SER A 66 67.03 24.77 -5.31
N GLY A 67 67.68 23.61 -5.33
CA GLY A 67 68.18 23.01 -6.57
C GLY A 67 67.02 22.64 -7.50
N ASP A 68 66.05 21.90 -6.96
CA ASP A 68 65.12 21.08 -7.77
C ASP A 68 63.73 21.70 -7.97
N SER A 69 63.39 22.75 -7.21
CA SER A 69 62.05 23.37 -7.20
C SER A 69 62.11 24.90 -7.33
N THR A 70 61.04 25.49 -7.88
CA THR A 70 60.84 26.95 -7.97
C THR A 70 60.16 27.47 -6.71
N ALA A 71 60.76 28.43 -6.00
CA ALA A 71 60.18 28.95 -4.76
C ALA A 71 59.37 30.24 -4.99
N PHE A 72 58.05 30.18 -4.82
CA PHE A 72 57.14 31.32 -4.81
C PHE A 72 56.93 31.82 -3.38
N VAL A 73 57.37 33.04 -3.07
CA VAL A 73 57.12 33.72 -1.79
C VAL A 73 55.91 34.64 -1.96
N ILE A 74 54.85 34.38 -1.18
CA ILE A 74 53.58 35.10 -1.25
C ILE A 74 53.31 35.76 0.09
N ARG A 75 53.16 37.09 0.09
CA ARG A 75 52.84 37.92 1.25
C ARG A 75 51.49 38.60 1.03
N ALA A 76 50.49 38.22 1.84
CA ALA A 76 49.14 38.74 1.75
C ALA A 76 48.47 38.79 3.14
N ARG A 77 47.40 39.58 3.28
CA ARG A 77 46.64 39.65 4.53
C ARG A 77 45.89 38.34 4.76
N ASN A 78 45.88 37.85 6.00
CA ASN A 78 45.30 36.54 6.30
C ASN A 78 43.75 36.55 6.14
N ARG A 79 43.20 35.64 5.32
CA ARG A 79 41.75 35.41 5.20
C ARG A 79 41.45 33.92 5.04
N ILE A 80 40.31 33.47 5.59
CA ILE A 80 39.85 32.08 5.51
C ILE A 80 39.76 31.65 4.03
N GLY A 81 40.17 30.41 3.73
CA GLY A 81 40.14 29.84 2.38
C GLY A 81 41.29 30.28 1.44
N LEU A 82 42.04 31.35 1.73
CA LEU A 82 43.07 31.86 0.81
C LEU A 82 44.19 30.84 0.51
N LEU A 83 44.53 29.96 1.45
CA LEU A 83 45.44 28.85 1.20
C LEU A 83 44.90 27.87 0.15
N GLN A 84 43.60 27.59 0.15
CA GLN A 84 42.94 26.73 -0.84
C GLN A 84 42.87 27.41 -2.21
N VAL A 85 42.70 28.74 -2.26
CA VAL A 85 42.75 29.51 -3.51
C VAL A 85 44.15 29.41 -4.13
N ILE A 86 45.21 29.66 -3.36
CA ILE A 86 46.60 29.59 -3.83
C ILE A 86 46.96 28.17 -4.32
N THR A 87 46.65 27.12 -3.56
CA THR A 87 46.93 25.74 -3.99
C THR A 87 46.08 25.31 -5.18
N ARG A 88 44.86 25.82 -5.32
CA ARG A 88 44.01 25.61 -6.51
C ARG A 88 44.60 26.28 -7.75
N VAL A 89 45.17 27.48 -7.66
CA VAL A 89 45.86 28.13 -8.79
C VAL A 89 47.03 27.28 -9.29
N PHE A 90 47.92 26.84 -8.41
CA PHE A 90 49.02 25.94 -8.79
C PHE A 90 48.50 24.65 -9.45
N LYS A 91 47.48 24.00 -8.87
CA LYS A 91 46.88 22.78 -9.43
C LYS A 91 46.20 22.99 -10.80
N VAL A 92 45.53 24.12 -11.01
CA VAL A 92 44.88 24.48 -12.29
C VAL A 92 45.92 24.79 -13.37
N LEU A 93 47.09 25.33 -13.00
CA LEU A 93 48.23 25.53 -13.90
C LEU A 93 49.06 24.24 -14.13
N GLY A 94 48.63 23.10 -13.60
CA GLY A 94 49.32 21.81 -13.78
C GLY A 94 50.61 21.67 -12.98
N LEU A 95 50.73 22.38 -11.86
CA LEU A 95 51.93 22.46 -11.02
C LEU A 95 51.77 21.68 -9.72
N SER A 96 52.85 21.03 -9.30
CA SER A 96 52.97 20.25 -8.06
C SER A 96 53.61 21.09 -6.96
N ILE A 97 53.17 20.92 -5.71
CA ILE A 97 53.72 21.63 -4.55
C ILE A 97 54.46 20.60 -3.70
N ASP A 98 55.80 20.63 -3.71
CA ASP A 98 56.63 19.63 -3.04
C ASP A 98 56.64 19.86 -1.51
N ARG A 99 56.72 21.14 -1.12
CA ARG A 99 56.69 21.60 0.29
C ARG A 99 56.30 23.08 0.37
N ALA A 100 55.83 23.51 1.54
CA ALA A 100 55.62 24.93 1.82
C ALA A 100 55.98 25.30 3.26
N THR A 101 56.58 26.47 3.48
CA THR A 101 56.85 27.04 4.81
C THR A 101 55.94 28.23 5.10
N VAL A 102 55.79 28.58 6.38
CA VAL A 102 54.88 29.61 6.87
C VAL A 102 55.58 30.50 7.90
N GLU A 103 55.58 31.80 7.65
CA GLU A 103 56.04 32.84 8.56
C GLU A 103 54.91 33.89 8.71
N PHE A 104 54.87 34.60 9.84
CA PHE A 104 53.79 35.54 10.16
C PHE A 104 54.36 36.91 10.52
N GLU A 105 53.92 37.94 9.79
CA GLU A 105 54.27 39.35 10.00
C GLU A 105 53.00 40.13 10.43
N GLY A 106 52.57 39.91 11.68
CA GLY A 106 51.33 40.48 12.21
C GLY A 106 50.10 40.00 11.42
N ASP A 107 49.35 40.94 10.86
CA ASP A 107 48.15 40.69 10.03
C ASP A 107 48.43 39.96 8.70
N PHE A 108 49.70 39.90 8.28
CA PHE A 108 50.12 39.31 7.01
C PHE A 108 50.75 37.93 7.25
N PHE A 109 50.36 36.95 6.43
CA PHE A 109 51.11 35.71 6.32
C PHE A 109 52.12 35.84 5.17
N VAL A 110 53.31 35.29 5.39
CA VAL A 110 54.31 35.06 4.35
C VAL A 110 54.41 33.56 4.17
N LYS A 111 53.98 33.04 3.02
CA LYS A 111 54.10 31.62 2.68
C LYS A 111 55.00 31.43 1.48
N LYS A 112 55.94 30.50 1.62
CA LYS A 112 56.90 30.12 0.57
C LYS A 112 56.53 28.73 0.08
N PHE A 113 56.10 28.63 -1.17
CA PHE A 113 55.73 27.38 -1.83
C PHE A 113 56.87 26.95 -2.74
N PHE A 114 57.37 25.72 -2.57
CA PHE A 114 58.33 25.11 -3.48
C PHE A 114 57.53 24.26 -4.48
N VAL A 115 57.67 24.60 -5.76
CA VAL A 115 56.76 24.19 -6.83
C VAL A 115 57.54 23.62 -8.00
N THR A 116 57.07 22.50 -8.53
CA THR A 116 57.57 21.83 -9.74
C THR A 116 56.49 21.80 -10.82
N ASN A 117 56.90 21.63 -12.08
CA ASN A 117 55.96 21.38 -13.17
C ASN A 117 55.40 19.95 -13.14
N SER A 118 54.46 19.64 -14.03
CA SER A 118 53.81 18.32 -14.13
C SER A 118 54.76 17.13 -14.39
N HIS A 119 56.03 17.39 -14.69
CA HIS A 119 57.08 16.38 -14.92
C HIS A 119 58.09 16.33 -13.76
N GLY A 120 57.84 17.02 -12.64
CA GLY A 120 58.70 17.07 -11.47
C GLY A 120 59.93 17.99 -11.59
N ASN A 121 60.00 18.79 -12.66
CA ASN A 121 61.14 19.67 -12.92
C ASN A 121 60.89 21.11 -12.43
N LYS A 122 61.98 21.82 -12.15
CA LYS A 122 62.00 23.25 -11.83
C LYS A 122 61.47 24.11 -12.99
N ILE A 123 60.87 25.24 -12.63
CA ILE A 123 60.31 26.24 -13.57
C ILE A 123 61.30 27.40 -13.66
N GLU A 124 62.01 27.51 -14.78
CA GLU A 124 63.06 28.50 -15.02
C GLU A 124 62.74 29.45 -16.18
N ASP A 125 61.72 29.15 -16.99
CA ASP A 125 61.31 30.01 -18.09
C ASP A 125 60.57 31.26 -17.58
N SER A 126 61.02 32.44 -18.01
CA SER A 126 60.52 33.71 -17.47
C SER A 126 59.06 34.00 -17.85
N GLU A 127 58.57 33.45 -18.96
CA GLU A 127 57.19 33.65 -19.41
C GLU A 127 56.19 32.90 -18.53
N SER A 128 56.42 31.61 -18.24
CA SER A 128 55.56 30.87 -17.30
C SER A 128 55.67 31.42 -15.89
N LEU A 129 56.86 31.85 -15.44
CA LEU A 129 57.01 32.47 -14.12
C LEU A 129 56.17 33.74 -13.98
N GLU A 130 56.16 34.64 -14.97
CA GLU A 130 55.28 35.82 -14.96
C GLU A 130 53.79 35.47 -15.12
N ARG A 131 53.46 34.45 -15.92
CA ARG A 131 52.08 33.94 -16.04
C ARG A 131 51.56 33.39 -14.71
N ILE A 132 52.37 32.63 -13.97
CA ILE A 132 52.03 32.08 -12.65
C ILE A 132 51.92 33.22 -11.63
N LYS A 133 52.86 34.17 -11.59
CA LYS A 133 52.76 35.37 -10.74
C LYS A 133 51.47 36.14 -11.00
N ARG A 134 51.09 36.35 -12.26
CA ARG A 134 49.86 37.07 -12.64
C ARG A 134 48.60 36.35 -12.18
N ALA A 135 48.49 35.05 -12.46
CA ALA A 135 47.35 34.24 -12.02
C ALA A 135 47.21 34.18 -10.48
N LEU A 136 48.34 34.12 -9.76
CA LEU A 136 48.37 34.24 -8.29
C LEU A 136 47.95 35.65 -7.83
N ALA A 137 48.44 36.71 -8.50
CA ALA A 137 48.10 38.09 -8.16
C ALA A 137 46.60 38.36 -8.35
N GLU A 138 46.01 37.92 -9.46
CA GLU A 138 44.58 38.00 -9.75
C GLU A 138 43.76 37.24 -8.68
N ALA A 139 44.12 35.98 -8.38
CA ALA A 139 43.40 35.16 -7.40
C ALA A 139 43.55 35.63 -5.93
N ILE A 140 44.64 36.33 -5.59
CA ILE A 140 44.85 36.94 -4.27
C ILE A 140 44.14 38.30 -4.17
N SER A 141 44.12 39.08 -5.26
CA SER A 141 43.50 40.41 -5.30
C SER A 141 41.97 40.35 -5.47
N GLY A 142 41.44 39.25 -6.04
CA GLY A 142 40.01 38.99 -6.10
C GLY A 142 39.40 38.87 -4.70
N GLY A 143 38.55 39.84 -4.35
CA GLY A 143 37.47 39.68 -3.38
C GLY A 143 36.19 39.38 -4.15
N ASP A 144 35.51 38.31 -3.76
CA ASP A 144 34.21 37.79 -4.22
C ASP A 144 33.90 37.78 -5.74
N ASP A 145 33.60 36.58 -6.23
CA ASP A 145 33.49 36.15 -7.63
C ASP A 145 34.78 36.23 -8.49
N GLY A 146 35.08 35.11 -9.18
CA GLY A 146 36.35 34.94 -9.89
C GLY A 146 36.66 33.50 -10.30
N THR A 147 35.85 32.91 -11.18
CA THR A 147 36.14 31.59 -11.77
C THR A 147 37.34 31.67 -12.73
N VAL A 148 38.49 31.12 -12.35
CA VAL A 148 39.64 30.95 -13.26
C VAL A 148 39.28 29.96 -14.37
N SER A 149 38.97 30.46 -15.56
CA SER A 149 38.67 29.64 -16.74
C SER A 149 39.93 29.30 -17.53
N VAL A 150 40.28 28.01 -17.60
CA VAL A 150 41.22 27.47 -18.58
C VAL A 150 40.48 26.41 -19.40
N ALA A 151 40.32 26.64 -20.70
CA ALA A 151 39.49 25.80 -21.54
C ALA A 151 40.21 24.51 -21.96
N ALA A 152 39.58 23.36 -21.71
CA ALA A 152 39.94 22.06 -22.27
C ALA A 152 38.67 21.32 -22.73
N ASN A 153 38.71 20.76 -23.94
CA ASN A 153 37.51 20.20 -24.60
C ASN A 153 37.16 18.80 -24.08
N ARG A 154 35.91 18.61 -23.62
CA ARG A 154 34.91 17.64 -24.15
C ARG A 154 33.68 17.53 -23.24
N GLY A 155 32.49 17.67 -23.83
CA GLY A 155 31.20 17.45 -23.16
C GLY A 155 30.04 17.91 -24.06
N ILE A 156 29.02 17.09 -24.26
CA ILE A 156 27.91 17.39 -25.18
C ILE A 156 26.92 18.33 -24.49
N MET A 157 26.80 19.56 -24.99
CA MET A 157 25.85 20.55 -24.48
C MET A 157 24.59 20.61 -25.36
N VAL A 158 23.45 20.16 -24.82
CA VAL A 158 22.13 20.27 -25.47
C VAL A 158 21.75 21.75 -25.60
N ARG A 159 21.23 22.18 -26.76
CA ARG A 159 21.03 23.60 -27.08
C ARG A 159 19.82 23.83 -28.00
N ARG A 160 18.86 24.67 -27.56
CA ARG A 160 17.88 25.52 -28.29
C ARG A 160 16.66 25.82 -27.37
N PRO A 161 15.82 26.85 -27.64
CA PRO A 161 16.17 28.19 -28.13
C PRO A 161 15.40 29.35 -27.42
N GLY A 162 15.85 30.60 -27.60
CA GLY A 162 14.95 31.78 -27.64
C GLY A 162 14.71 32.57 -26.33
N LEU A 163 15.23 33.80 -26.31
CA LEU A 163 14.69 35.03 -25.69
C LEU A 163 14.10 34.99 -24.25
N VAL A 164 14.84 35.59 -23.30
CA VAL A 164 14.53 36.88 -22.64
C VAL A 164 15.60 37.14 -21.56
N GLU A 165 16.09 38.38 -21.44
CA GLU A 165 17.07 38.75 -20.41
C GLU A 165 16.42 38.78 -19.02
N GLY A 166 17.10 38.20 -18.01
CA GLY A 166 16.56 37.97 -16.66
C GLY A 166 16.62 36.52 -16.18
N LEU A 167 16.93 35.56 -17.06
CA LEU A 167 17.14 34.15 -16.69
C LEU A 167 18.48 33.87 -16.00
N GLY A 168 19.47 34.76 -16.12
CA GLY A 168 20.84 34.55 -15.63
C GLY A 168 20.94 34.26 -14.13
N GLU A 169 20.43 35.17 -13.29
CA GLU A 169 20.44 34.99 -11.82
C GLU A 169 19.60 33.79 -11.38
N ARG A 170 18.42 33.58 -11.99
CA ARG A 170 17.56 32.42 -11.68
C ARG A 170 18.28 31.11 -11.99
N ARG A 171 19.02 31.07 -13.09
CA ARG A 171 19.85 29.93 -13.49
C ARG A 171 21.04 29.73 -12.55
N ALA A 172 21.81 30.77 -12.24
CA ALA A 172 22.93 30.68 -11.30
C ALA A 172 22.46 30.27 -9.88
N LYS A 173 21.31 30.78 -9.42
CA LYS A 173 20.66 30.36 -8.18
C LYS A 173 20.24 28.88 -8.23
N ALA A 174 19.67 28.43 -9.35
CA ALA A 174 19.31 27.03 -9.54
C ALA A 174 20.55 26.12 -9.60
N GLU A 175 21.59 26.47 -10.35
CA GLU A 175 22.84 25.71 -10.45
C GLU A 175 23.59 25.67 -9.11
N ARG A 176 23.53 26.74 -8.29
CA ARG A 176 24.04 26.75 -6.90
C ARG A 176 23.17 25.92 -5.94
N MET A 177 21.85 25.88 -6.13
CA MET A 177 20.94 25.04 -5.34
C MET A 177 21.14 23.57 -5.69
N PHE A 178 21.19 23.22 -6.97
CA PHE A 178 21.45 21.86 -7.45
C PHE A 178 22.83 21.37 -7.01
N SER A 179 23.90 22.17 -7.10
CA SER A 179 25.24 21.75 -6.61
C SER A 179 25.35 21.59 -5.10
N LEU A 180 24.37 22.05 -4.32
CA LEU A 180 24.22 21.71 -2.88
C LEU A 180 23.33 20.48 -2.65
N MET A 181 22.70 19.95 -3.69
CA MET A 181 21.84 18.75 -3.72
C MET A 181 22.40 17.65 -4.64
N ASP A 182 23.60 17.82 -5.20
CA ASP A 182 24.19 16.98 -6.27
C ASP A 182 24.85 15.70 -5.73
N GLY A 183 24.18 15.02 -4.81
CA GLY A 183 24.68 13.82 -4.15
C GLY A 183 23.61 13.12 -3.33
N PHE A 184 23.41 11.84 -3.61
CA PHE A 184 22.50 10.97 -2.87
C PHE A 184 22.94 10.78 -1.42
N LEU A 185 21.98 10.59 -0.51
CA LEU A 185 22.22 10.15 0.85
C LEU A 185 23.03 8.84 0.88
N LYS A 186 24.00 8.78 1.79
CA LYS A 186 24.88 7.62 1.94
C LYS A 186 24.21 6.52 2.74
N ASN A 187 24.49 5.27 2.39
CA ASN A 187 23.95 4.09 3.07
C ASN A 187 24.98 3.38 3.96
N ASP A 188 26.07 4.06 4.36
CA ASP A 188 26.95 3.55 5.41
C ASP A 188 26.30 3.69 6.80
N PRO A 189 26.54 2.77 7.75
CA PRO A 189 25.86 2.77 9.05
C PRO A 189 25.98 4.09 9.81
N LEU A 190 27.14 4.76 9.76
CA LEU A 190 27.37 6.03 10.45
C LEU A 190 26.60 7.20 9.82
N SER A 191 26.32 7.16 8.51
CA SER A 191 25.39 8.08 7.87
C SER A 191 23.94 7.76 8.24
N LEU A 192 23.52 6.50 8.18
CA LEU A 192 22.16 6.08 8.56
C LEU A 192 21.83 6.46 10.01
N GLN A 193 22.76 6.26 10.94
CA GLN A 193 22.64 6.68 12.35
C GLN A 193 22.41 8.20 12.50
N LYS A 194 23.11 9.02 11.71
CA LYS A 194 22.96 10.48 11.76
C LYS A 194 21.62 10.93 11.20
N ASP A 195 21.15 10.30 10.12
CA ASP A 195 19.85 10.62 9.51
C ASP A 195 18.70 10.27 10.48
N ILE A 196 18.74 9.07 11.09
CA ILE A 196 17.78 8.67 12.14
C ILE A 196 17.79 9.69 13.29
N LEU A 197 18.96 9.96 13.89
CA LEU A 197 19.07 10.90 15.03
C LEU A 197 18.70 12.34 14.65
N HIS A 198 18.92 12.75 13.40
CA HIS A 198 18.45 14.03 12.88
C HIS A 198 16.92 14.07 12.79
N HIS A 199 16.25 13.00 12.35
CA HIS A 199 14.79 12.96 12.38
C HIS A 199 14.24 12.91 13.82
N VAL A 200 14.89 12.22 14.77
CA VAL A 200 14.52 12.30 16.20
C VAL A 200 14.54 13.75 16.69
N GLU A 201 15.65 14.48 16.47
CA GLU A 201 15.84 15.83 17.03
C GLU A 201 15.06 16.93 16.27
N TYR A 202 14.91 16.83 14.94
CA TYR A 202 14.36 17.91 14.09
C TYR A 202 13.03 17.58 13.38
N THR A 203 12.58 16.32 13.32
CA THR A 203 11.31 15.93 12.68
C THR A 203 10.27 15.46 13.69
N VAL A 204 10.63 14.51 14.56
CA VAL A 204 9.80 14.06 15.69
C VAL A 204 9.89 15.04 16.88
N ALA A 205 10.85 15.98 16.84
CA ALA A 205 11.09 17.03 17.84
C ALA A 205 11.30 16.49 19.27
N ARG A 206 12.08 15.41 19.38
CA ARG A 206 12.41 14.73 20.63
C ARG A 206 13.85 14.98 21.07
N SER A 207 14.13 14.67 22.33
CA SER A 207 15.45 14.89 22.92
C SER A 207 16.35 13.69 22.66
N ARG A 208 17.60 13.94 22.32
CA ARG A 208 18.70 12.93 22.34
C ARG A 208 18.88 12.19 23.67
N PHE A 209 18.20 12.62 24.74
CA PHE A 209 18.19 12.00 26.07
C PHE A 209 16.89 11.27 26.41
N SER A 210 15.84 11.36 25.57
CA SER A 210 14.52 10.79 25.83
C SER A 210 13.68 10.73 24.55
N PHE A 211 13.52 9.52 24.03
CA PHE A 211 12.53 9.11 23.02
C PHE A 211 12.23 7.61 23.21
N ASP A 212 11.12 7.12 22.67
CA ASP A 212 10.71 5.71 22.75
C ASP A 212 10.82 4.96 21.40
N ASP A 213 10.43 3.68 21.38
CA ASP A 213 10.49 2.83 20.19
C ASP A 213 9.56 3.31 19.06
N PHE A 214 8.42 3.94 19.38
CA PHE A 214 7.51 4.49 18.37
C PHE A 214 8.10 5.76 17.73
N GLU A 215 8.80 6.57 18.51
CA GLU A 215 9.51 7.76 18.06
C GLU A 215 10.78 7.40 17.27
N ALA A 216 11.48 6.35 17.67
CA ALA A 216 12.57 5.74 16.92
C ALA A 216 12.07 5.16 15.57
N TYR A 217 10.92 4.48 15.57
CA TYR A 217 10.25 4.00 14.35
C TYR A 217 9.93 5.16 13.39
N GLN A 218 9.33 6.25 13.85
CA GLN A 218 9.01 7.39 12.97
C GLN A 218 10.28 8.03 12.38
N ALA A 219 11.32 8.21 13.20
CA ALA A 219 12.59 8.75 12.74
C ALA A 219 13.30 7.84 11.71
N LEU A 220 13.25 6.53 11.93
CA LEU A 220 13.71 5.51 10.98
C LEU A 220 12.91 5.55 9.67
N SER A 221 11.58 5.59 9.73
CA SER A 221 10.71 5.68 8.56
C SER A 221 10.96 6.93 7.73
N HIS A 222 11.22 8.08 8.36
CA HIS A 222 11.63 9.29 7.63
C HIS A 222 13.01 9.13 6.98
N SER A 223 14.00 8.56 7.68
CA SER A 223 15.34 8.26 7.11
C SER A 223 15.26 7.33 5.89
N VAL A 224 14.29 6.40 5.86
CA VAL A 224 13.99 5.56 4.68
C VAL A 224 13.25 6.36 3.61
N ARG A 225 12.24 7.18 3.97
CA ARG A 225 11.47 8.00 3.03
C ARG A 225 12.35 8.98 2.27
N ASP A 226 13.34 9.61 2.89
CA ASP A 226 14.15 10.62 2.20
C ASP A 226 14.97 9.98 1.05
N ARG A 227 15.41 8.72 1.20
CA ARG A 227 16.00 7.89 0.13
C ARG A 227 14.99 7.45 -0.94
N LEU A 228 13.72 7.25 -0.56
CA LEU A 228 12.63 7.06 -1.53
C LEU A 228 12.37 8.34 -2.34
N ILE A 229 12.43 9.52 -1.70
CA ILE A 229 12.18 10.83 -2.33
C ILE A 229 13.24 11.12 -3.41
N GLU A 230 14.51 10.80 -3.18
CA GLU A 230 15.58 10.90 -4.18
C GLU A 230 15.24 10.06 -5.43
N ARG A 231 15.00 8.74 -5.25
CA ARG A 231 14.68 7.83 -6.34
C ARG A 231 13.36 8.17 -7.05
N TRP A 232 12.38 8.66 -6.30
CA TRP A 232 11.08 9.10 -6.81
C TRP A 232 11.24 10.34 -7.70
N HIS A 233 11.99 11.36 -7.28
CA HIS A 233 12.27 12.53 -8.14
C HIS A 233 12.98 12.15 -9.43
N ASP A 234 14.04 11.33 -9.35
CA ASP A 234 14.77 10.81 -10.51
C ASP A 234 13.85 10.07 -11.50
N THR A 235 12.99 9.19 -10.97
CA THR A 235 12.02 8.40 -11.74
C THR A 235 11.04 9.32 -12.50
N HIS A 236 10.50 10.34 -11.83
CA HIS A 236 9.54 11.27 -12.44
C HIS A 236 10.18 12.21 -13.47
N ILE A 237 11.40 12.68 -13.21
CA ILE A 237 12.18 13.47 -14.17
C ILE A 237 12.52 12.61 -15.39
N TYR A 238 12.89 11.34 -15.20
CA TYR A 238 13.16 10.41 -16.29
C TYR A 238 11.92 10.21 -17.18
N PHE A 239 10.77 9.84 -16.61
CA PHE A 239 9.53 9.66 -17.38
C PHE A 239 9.08 10.94 -18.11
N LYS A 240 9.18 12.11 -17.48
CA LYS A 240 8.84 13.40 -18.13
C LYS A 240 9.82 13.75 -19.25
N ARG A 241 11.08 13.29 -19.18
CA ARG A 241 12.09 13.46 -20.24
C ARG A 241 11.92 12.47 -21.39
N THR A 242 11.53 11.22 -21.14
CA THR A 242 11.34 10.21 -22.19
C THR A 242 10.00 10.34 -22.93
N LYS A 243 8.99 10.97 -22.31
CA LYS A 243 7.60 11.03 -22.83
C LYS A 243 7.03 9.64 -23.15
N SER A 244 7.35 8.67 -22.29
CA SER A 244 6.84 7.30 -22.35
C SER A 244 5.32 7.26 -22.11
N LYS A 245 4.63 6.26 -22.67
CA LYS A 245 3.22 5.98 -22.32
C LYS A 245 3.14 5.59 -20.84
N CYS A 246 2.24 6.22 -20.09
CA CYS A 246 2.06 5.98 -18.67
C CYS A 246 0.73 5.26 -18.37
N LEU A 247 0.81 4.25 -17.52
CA LEU A 247 -0.33 3.53 -16.97
C LEU A 247 -0.87 4.23 -15.72
N TYR A 248 -2.18 4.47 -15.67
CA TYR A 248 -2.89 4.97 -14.50
C TYR A 248 -3.88 3.91 -14.01
N PHE A 249 -3.53 3.30 -12.88
CA PHE A 249 -4.29 2.22 -12.27
C PHE A 249 -5.29 2.82 -11.27
N LEU A 250 -6.57 2.81 -11.62
CA LEU A 250 -7.63 3.43 -10.85
C LEU A 250 -8.32 2.39 -9.96
N SER A 251 -8.27 2.56 -8.63
CA SER A 251 -8.97 1.66 -7.71
C SER A 251 -9.37 2.32 -6.39
N LEU A 252 -10.53 1.92 -5.85
CA LEU A 252 -10.99 2.40 -4.54
C LEU A 252 -10.24 1.79 -3.36
N GLU A 253 -9.50 0.69 -3.50
CA GLU A 253 -8.83 0.05 -2.38
C GLU A 253 -7.40 -0.44 -2.71
N PHE A 254 -6.45 -0.24 -1.79
CA PHE A 254 -5.06 -0.68 -1.85
C PHE A 254 -4.61 -1.24 -0.49
N LEU A 255 -4.40 -2.57 -0.40
CA LEU A 255 -4.07 -3.22 0.87
C LEU A 255 -2.54 -3.25 1.09
N MET A 256 -1.95 -2.08 1.30
CA MET A 256 -0.49 -1.91 1.31
C MET A 256 0.19 -2.74 2.42
N GLY A 257 -0.37 -2.70 3.64
CA GLY A 257 0.26 -3.22 4.85
C GLY A 257 1.35 -2.29 5.38
N ARG A 258 2.16 -2.78 6.32
CA ARG A 258 3.38 -2.09 6.81
C ARG A 258 4.36 -1.83 5.67
N SER A 259 4.93 -0.62 5.59
CA SER A 259 5.79 -0.16 4.50
C SER A 259 7.29 -0.23 4.80
N LEU A 260 7.71 -0.26 6.07
CA LEU A 260 9.13 -0.17 6.46
C LEU A 260 9.99 -1.28 5.83
N SER A 261 9.72 -2.53 6.18
CA SER A 261 10.52 -3.68 5.74
C SER A 261 10.51 -3.84 4.22
N ASN A 262 9.36 -3.61 3.58
CA ASN A 262 9.22 -3.67 2.12
C ASN A 262 10.02 -2.55 1.41
N SER A 263 10.09 -1.36 2.01
CA SER A 263 10.84 -0.24 1.44
C SER A 263 12.34 -0.46 1.58
N VAL A 264 12.79 -0.87 2.77
CA VAL A 264 14.19 -1.17 3.08
C VAL A 264 14.74 -2.33 2.21
N ILE A 265 13.94 -3.39 2.02
CA ILE A 265 14.26 -4.52 1.12
C ILE A 265 14.31 -4.07 -0.34
N ASN A 266 13.29 -3.39 -0.86
CA ASN A 266 13.29 -2.98 -2.27
C ASN A 266 14.38 -1.93 -2.59
N LEU A 267 14.74 -1.08 -1.63
CA LEU A 267 15.88 -0.18 -1.73
C LEU A 267 17.24 -0.91 -1.74
N GLY A 268 17.33 -2.13 -1.22
CA GLY A 268 18.56 -2.91 -1.11
C GLY A 268 19.49 -2.45 0.01
N ILE A 269 18.93 -2.06 1.16
CA ILE A 269 19.68 -1.43 2.28
C ILE A 269 19.32 -2.01 3.66
N GLN A 270 18.90 -3.28 3.71
CA GLN A 270 18.47 -3.93 4.96
C GLN A 270 19.60 -4.12 5.96
N ASP A 271 20.69 -4.77 5.54
CA ASP A 271 21.81 -5.10 6.42
C ASP A 271 22.45 -3.85 7.04
N GLN A 272 22.54 -2.77 6.26
CA GLN A 272 23.10 -1.50 6.71
C GLN A 272 22.20 -0.79 7.72
N TYR A 273 20.87 -0.90 7.60
CA TYR A 273 19.95 -0.41 8.63
C TYR A 273 19.96 -1.27 9.88
N ALA A 274 20.03 -2.61 9.75
CA ALA A 274 20.15 -3.52 10.87
C ALA A 274 21.46 -3.28 11.67
N GLU A 275 22.59 -3.11 10.97
CA GLU A 275 23.87 -2.74 11.58
C GLU A 275 23.80 -1.36 12.25
N ALA A 276 23.23 -0.36 11.56
CA ALA A 276 23.09 1.00 12.07
C ALA A 276 22.27 1.06 13.38
N LEU A 277 21.13 0.34 13.43
CA LEU A 277 20.24 0.27 14.59
C LEU A 277 20.85 -0.55 15.73
N SER A 278 21.47 -1.69 15.42
CA SER A 278 22.15 -2.53 16.44
C SER A 278 23.24 -1.76 17.17
N GLN A 279 24.01 -0.93 16.45
CA GLN A 279 25.01 -0.03 17.04
C GLN A 279 24.41 1.14 17.86
N LEU A 280 23.14 1.49 17.66
CA LEU A 280 22.38 2.42 18.49
C LEU A 280 21.66 1.75 19.68
N GLY A 281 21.63 0.42 19.73
CA GLY A 281 20.92 -0.34 20.76
C GLY A 281 19.45 -0.68 20.42
N PHE A 282 19.04 -0.57 19.15
CA PHE A 282 17.70 -0.92 18.67
C PHE A 282 17.71 -2.18 17.81
N GLU A 283 16.63 -2.97 17.87
CA GLU A 283 16.37 -4.09 16.96
C GLU A 283 15.40 -3.65 15.86
N PHE A 284 15.68 -3.99 14.60
CA PHE A 284 14.88 -3.54 13.45
C PHE A 284 13.45 -4.08 13.50
N GLU A 285 13.30 -5.33 13.95
CA GLU A 285 12.05 -6.04 14.11
C GLU A 285 11.12 -5.34 15.12
N VAL A 286 11.65 -4.92 16.27
CA VAL A 286 10.89 -4.21 17.33
C VAL A 286 10.37 -2.86 16.83
N LEU A 287 11.17 -2.14 16.04
CA LEU A 287 10.76 -0.88 15.41
C LEU A 287 9.74 -1.11 14.26
N ALA A 288 9.89 -2.20 13.51
CA ALA A 288 8.93 -2.57 12.45
C ALA A 288 7.58 -3.07 12.99
N GLU A 289 7.50 -3.50 14.26
CA GLU A 289 6.26 -3.85 14.95
C GLU A 289 5.50 -2.63 15.52
N GLN A 290 6.14 -1.45 15.55
CA GLN A 290 5.44 -0.19 15.88
C GLN A 290 4.61 0.36 14.70
N GLU A 291 4.82 -0.15 13.48
CA GLU A 291 4.11 0.31 12.28
C GLU A 291 2.69 -0.29 12.18
N GLY A 292 1.68 0.57 12.05
CA GLY A 292 0.31 0.14 11.72
C GLY A 292 0.15 -0.25 10.24
N ASP A 293 -0.70 -1.24 9.97
CA ASP A 293 -1.17 -1.52 8.60
C ASP A 293 -1.89 -0.29 8.03
N ALA A 294 -1.45 0.22 6.87
CA ALA A 294 -2.16 1.32 6.21
C ALA A 294 -3.57 0.87 5.78
N ALA A 295 -4.61 1.45 6.40
CA ALA A 295 -6.00 0.98 6.31
C ALA A 295 -6.70 1.35 4.98
N LEU A 296 -5.96 1.37 3.88
CA LEU A 296 -6.37 1.85 2.56
C LEU A 296 -7.15 0.82 1.72
N GLY A 297 -7.48 -0.35 2.28
CA GLY A 297 -8.18 -1.41 1.56
C GLY A 297 -8.63 -2.59 2.43
N ASN A 298 -9.42 -3.50 1.85
CA ASN A 298 -9.95 -4.68 2.56
C ASN A 298 -9.89 -5.98 1.74
N GLY A 299 -10.11 -5.91 0.42
CA GLY A 299 -10.27 -7.11 -0.40
C GLY A 299 -8.99 -7.83 -0.82
N GLY A 300 -9.17 -9.05 -1.36
CA GLY A 300 -8.16 -9.66 -2.23
C GLY A 300 -7.92 -8.83 -3.50
N LEU A 301 -8.91 -8.01 -3.88
CA LEU A 301 -8.85 -6.95 -4.89
C LEU A 301 -7.84 -5.85 -4.48
N ALA A 302 -8.03 -5.21 -3.33
CA ALA A 302 -7.05 -4.26 -2.77
C ALA A 302 -5.62 -4.79 -2.71
N ARG A 303 -5.46 -6.07 -2.33
CA ARG A 303 -4.12 -6.68 -2.22
C ARG A 303 -3.52 -7.02 -3.58
N LEU A 304 -4.35 -7.32 -4.59
CA LEU A 304 -3.89 -7.40 -5.98
C LEU A 304 -3.35 -6.05 -6.44
N SER A 305 -4.07 -4.95 -6.22
CA SER A 305 -3.64 -3.59 -6.57
C SER A 305 -2.29 -3.25 -5.94
N ALA A 306 -2.12 -3.53 -4.65
CA ALA A 306 -0.84 -3.35 -3.96
C ALA A 306 0.28 -4.29 -4.46
N CYS A 307 -0.03 -5.51 -4.89
CA CYS A 307 0.95 -6.41 -5.55
C CYS A 307 1.32 -5.93 -6.97
N GLN A 308 0.37 -5.37 -7.72
CA GLN A 308 0.59 -4.83 -9.06
C GLN A 308 1.50 -3.59 -9.00
N MET A 309 1.31 -2.69 -8.03
CA MET A 309 2.19 -1.53 -7.83
C MET A 309 3.65 -1.94 -7.55
N ASP A 310 3.89 -2.90 -6.66
CA ASP A 310 5.24 -3.43 -6.36
C ASP A 310 5.90 -4.10 -7.59
N SER A 311 5.13 -4.84 -8.40
CA SER A 311 5.63 -5.44 -9.65
C SER A 311 5.86 -4.40 -10.75
N LEU A 312 4.99 -3.41 -10.93
CA LEU A 312 5.16 -2.33 -11.91
C LEU A 312 6.41 -1.48 -11.59
N ALA A 313 6.66 -1.21 -10.30
CA ALA A 313 7.87 -0.57 -9.84
C ALA A 313 9.12 -1.42 -10.16
N THR A 314 9.09 -2.71 -9.79
CA THR A 314 10.20 -3.65 -9.98
C THR A 314 10.55 -3.90 -11.45
N LEU A 315 9.54 -3.94 -12.33
CA LEU A 315 9.67 -4.15 -13.77
C LEU A 315 9.87 -2.84 -14.57
N GLU A 316 10.15 -1.74 -13.89
CA GLU A 316 10.54 -0.44 -14.50
C GLU A 316 9.46 0.20 -15.40
N TYR A 317 8.19 -0.18 -15.22
CA TYR A 317 7.08 0.39 -15.98
C TYR A 317 6.72 1.81 -15.52
N PRO A 318 6.49 2.76 -16.45
CA PRO A 318 5.89 4.06 -16.13
C PRO A 318 4.42 3.88 -15.72
N ALA A 319 4.17 3.75 -14.42
CA ALA A 319 2.84 3.52 -13.87
C ALA A 319 2.58 4.32 -12.59
N TRP A 320 1.33 4.69 -12.35
CA TRP A 320 0.85 5.39 -11.15
C TRP A 320 -0.44 4.74 -10.65
N GLY A 321 -0.56 4.58 -9.33
CA GLY A 321 -1.80 4.16 -8.67
C GLY A 321 -2.61 5.37 -8.20
N TYR A 322 -3.93 5.28 -8.26
CA TYR A 322 -4.87 6.32 -7.82
C TYR A 322 -6.02 5.75 -6.98
N GLY A 323 -6.26 6.35 -5.82
CA GLY A 323 -7.33 5.99 -4.89
C GLY A 323 -7.65 7.08 -3.85
N LEU A 324 -8.33 6.69 -2.77
CA LEU A 324 -8.71 7.56 -1.65
C LEU A 324 -7.79 7.37 -0.43
N ARG A 325 -7.52 8.45 0.30
CA ARG A 325 -6.83 8.41 1.61
C ARG A 325 -7.87 8.25 2.72
N TYR A 326 -8.25 7.01 3.04
CA TYR A 326 -9.25 6.74 4.08
C TYR A 326 -8.72 7.01 5.48
N GLU A 327 -9.39 7.87 6.23
CA GLU A 327 -8.99 8.23 7.60
C GLU A 327 -9.14 7.05 8.59
N TYR A 328 -10.20 6.25 8.46
CA TYR A 328 -10.55 5.16 9.38
C TYR A 328 -10.63 3.76 8.73
N GLY A 329 -10.20 3.66 7.47
CA GLY A 329 -10.27 2.43 6.67
C GLY A 329 -11.68 1.85 6.56
N LEU A 330 -11.82 0.53 6.65
CA LEU A 330 -13.14 -0.13 6.70
C LEU A 330 -13.63 -0.24 8.16
N PHE A 331 -12.89 -0.98 8.99
CA PHE A 331 -12.96 -1.00 10.45
C PHE A 331 -11.86 -1.91 11.02
N ARG A 332 -11.43 -1.61 12.23
CA ARG A 332 -10.70 -2.52 13.12
C ARG A 332 -11.67 -3.53 13.74
N GLN A 333 -11.34 -4.81 13.69
CA GLN A 333 -12.19 -5.90 14.21
C GLN A 333 -11.81 -6.21 15.66
N VAL A 334 -12.72 -5.95 16.60
CA VAL A 334 -12.58 -6.38 18.00
C VAL A 334 -13.55 -7.52 18.28
N ILE A 335 -13.11 -8.51 19.06
CA ILE A 335 -13.97 -9.59 19.55
C ILE A 335 -14.32 -9.34 21.01
N VAL A 336 -15.61 -9.31 21.33
CA VAL A 336 -16.13 -9.22 22.71
C VAL A 336 -17.12 -10.37 22.90
N ASP A 337 -16.93 -11.20 23.94
CA ASP A 337 -17.73 -12.40 24.22
C ASP A 337 -17.93 -13.34 22.99
N GLY A 338 -16.96 -13.35 22.07
CA GLY A 338 -17.00 -14.11 20.81
C GLY A 338 -17.82 -13.48 19.68
N PHE A 339 -18.35 -12.27 19.85
CA PHE A 339 -19.02 -11.48 18.81
C PHE A 339 -18.07 -10.49 18.14
N GLN A 340 -18.24 -10.24 16.84
CA GLN A 340 -17.55 -9.17 16.13
C GLN A 340 -18.16 -7.81 16.47
N HIS A 341 -17.32 -6.89 16.94
CA HIS A 341 -17.58 -5.47 17.04
C HIS A 341 -16.66 -4.68 16.11
N GLU A 342 -17.23 -3.72 15.39
CA GLU A 342 -16.51 -2.79 14.53
C GLU A 342 -16.02 -1.57 15.34
N GLN A 343 -14.77 -1.16 15.14
CA GLN A 343 -14.21 0.11 15.61
C GLN A 343 -13.53 0.85 14.45
N PRO A 344 -13.41 2.19 14.47
CA PRO A 344 -12.62 2.92 13.48
C PRO A 344 -11.15 2.48 13.52
N ASP A 345 -10.50 2.41 12.36
CA ASP A 345 -9.08 2.04 12.27
C ASP A 345 -8.20 3.29 12.35
N TYR A 346 -7.69 3.61 13.54
CA TYR A 346 -7.03 4.89 13.86
C TYR A 346 -5.58 5.01 13.36
N TRP A 347 -5.27 4.47 12.18
CA TRP A 347 -3.91 4.37 11.63
C TRP A 347 -3.22 5.72 11.36
N LEU A 348 -3.97 6.83 11.34
CA LEU A 348 -3.49 8.18 11.07
C LEU A 348 -3.46 9.12 12.28
N ASN A 349 -3.81 8.65 13.48
CA ASN A 349 -3.87 9.49 14.70
C ASN A 349 -2.55 10.20 15.05
N PHE A 350 -1.41 9.65 14.60
CA PHE A 350 -0.07 10.20 14.80
C PHE A 350 0.59 10.64 13.48
N GLY A 351 -0.21 10.81 12.42
CA GLY A 351 0.25 10.96 11.05
C GLY A 351 0.69 9.62 10.43
N ASN A 352 1.26 9.71 9.22
CA ASN A 352 1.86 8.59 8.49
C ASN A 352 3.24 9.05 7.98
N PRO A 353 4.35 8.41 8.38
CA PRO A 353 5.68 8.91 8.03
C PRO A 353 6.04 8.71 6.54
N TRP A 354 5.27 7.92 5.79
CA TRP A 354 5.52 7.57 4.39
C TRP A 354 4.86 8.51 3.37
N GLU A 355 3.75 9.14 3.74
CA GLU A 355 3.03 10.03 2.81
C GLU A 355 3.69 11.40 2.70
N ILE A 356 3.49 12.03 1.55
CA ILE A 356 3.97 13.38 1.24
C ILE A 356 2.77 14.20 0.78
N GLU A 357 2.28 15.07 1.66
CA GLU A 357 1.18 15.99 1.36
C GLU A 357 1.59 16.98 0.25
N ARG A 358 0.71 17.17 -0.73
CA ARG A 358 0.92 18.07 -1.87
C ARG A 358 -0.17 19.13 -1.88
N ILE A 359 -0.13 20.07 -0.94
CA ILE A 359 -1.08 21.21 -0.82
C ILE A 359 -1.20 22.10 -2.09
N HIS A 360 -0.28 21.97 -3.05
CA HIS A 360 -0.28 22.66 -4.34
C HIS A 360 -0.82 21.79 -5.50
N VAL A 361 -1.21 20.55 -5.21
CA VAL A 361 -1.92 19.63 -6.11
C VAL A 361 -3.30 19.40 -5.48
N THR A 362 -4.14 20.41 -5.67
CA THR A 362 -5.49 20.48 -5.12
C THR A 362 -6.46 20.74 -6.27
N TYR A 363 -7.53 19.95 -6.36
CA TYR A 363 -8.54 20.06 -7.42
C TYR A 363 -9.93 20.28 -6.85
N GLU A 364 -10.74 21.07 -7.54
CA GLU A 364 -12.16 21.22 -7.22
C GLU A 364 -12.93 20.02 -7.79
N VAL A 365 -13.69 19.33 -6.94
CA VAL A 365 -14.69 18.33 -7.32
C VAL A 365 -16.08 18.92 -7.11
N LYS A 366 -16.94 18.72 -8.10
CA LYS A 366 -18.29 19.30 -8.20
C LYS A 366 -19.36 18.26 -7.89
N PHE A 367 -20.43 18.67 -7.23
CA PHE A 367 -21.62 17.86 -6.97
C PHE A 367 -22.92 18.66 -7.14
N TYR A 368 -24.01 17.96 -7.44
CA TYR A 368 -25.36 18.49 -7.68
C TYR A 368 -25.40 19.61 -8.75
N GLY A 369 -26.34 20.54 -8.63
CA GLY A 369 -26.43 21.74 -9.48
C GLY A 369 -27.19 21.53 -10.79
N THR A 370 -26.92 22.38 -11.78
CA THR A 370 -27.67 22.48 -13.04
C THR A 370 -26.77 22.49 -14.27
N VAL A 371 -27.30 22.03 -15.41
CA VAL A 371 -26.61 22.10 -16.71
C VAL A 371 -27.37 23.03 -17.62
N GLU A 372 -26.68 24.07 -18.10
CA GLU A 372 -27.24 25.12 -18.95
C GLU A 372 -26.59 25.10 -20.33
N GLU A 373 -27.33 25.50 -21.37
CA GLU A 373 -26.78 25.69 -22.71
C GLU A 373 -26.41 27.16 -22.90
N VAL A 374 -25.12 27.42 -23.12
CA VAL A 374 -24.56 28.76 -23.35
C VAL A 374 -24.07 28.82 -24.80
N ASP A 375 -24.47 29.87 -25.52
CA ASP A 375 -23.92 30.18 -26.83
C ASP A 375 -22.54 30.83 -26.65
N MET A 376 -21.51 30.21 -27.21
CA MET A 376 -20.17 30.78 -27.27
C MET A 376 -19.70 30.73 -28.73
N ASN A 377 -19.44 31.90 -29.30
CA ASN A 377 -19.02 32.08 -30.71
C ASN A 377 -19.99 31.50 -31.77
N GLY A 378 -21.27 31.28 -31.44
CA GLY A 378 -22.27 30.66 -32.33
C GLY A 378 -22.36 29.14 -32.22
N GLU A 379 -21.60 28.50 -31.32
CA GLU A 379 -21.75 27.10 -30.95
C GLU A 379 -22.40 26.95 -29.57
N LYS A 380 -23.23 25.92 -29.40
CA LYS A 380 -23.92 25.62 -28.14
C LYS A 380 -23.06 24.74 -27.25
N HIS A 381 -22.51 25.32 -26.19
CA HIS A 381 -21.75 24.59 -25.17
C HIS A 381 -22.64 24.28 -23.95
N LYS A 382 -22.34 23.17 -23.27
CA LYS A 382 -23.03 22.78 -22.04
C LYS A 382 -22.16 23.11 -20.84
N VAL A 383 -22.65 24.01 -19.99
CA VAL A 383 -21.95 24.46 -18.78
C VAL A 383 -22.63 23.81 -17.57
N TRP A 384 -21.83 23.17 -16.69
CA TRP A 384 -22.30 22.62 -15.43
C TRP A 384 -21.98 23.56 -14.27
N THR A 385 -23.03 24.15 -13.71
CA THR A 385 -22.97 24.97 -12.49
C THR A 385 -23.18 24.05 -11.29
N PRO A 386 -22.20 23.87 -10.39
CA PRO A 386 -22.31 22.95 -9.26
C PRO A 386 -23.24 23.50 -8.15
N GLY A 387 -23.81 22.60 -7.35
CA GLY A 387 -24.54 22.92 -6.12
C GLY A 387 -23.72 22.74 -4.84
N GLU A 388 -22.65 21.95 -4.89
CA GLU A 388 -21.67 21.75 -3.81
C GLU A 388 -20.27 21.58 -4.44
N THR A 389 -19.23 22.12 -3.81
CA THR A 389 -17.83 21.94 -4.23
C THR A 389 -16.95 21.46 -3.07
N VAL A 390 -16.04 20.54 -3.35
CA VAL A 390 -15.14 19.90 -2.38
C VAL A 390 -13.72 19.91 -2.93
N GLU A 391 -12.72 20.16 -2.09
CA GLU A 391 -11.32 20.16 -2.52
C GLU A 391 -10.66 18.79 -2.33
N ALA A 392 -9.98 18.31 -3.37
CA ALA A 392 -9.22 17.08 -3.39
C ALA A 392 -7.73 17.35 -3.31
N VAL A 393 -7.16 17.17 -2.11
CA VAL A 393 -5.72 17.35 -1.84
C VAL A 393 -4.99 16.03 -2.03
N ALA A 394 -3.89 16.06 -2.79
CA ALA A 394 -3.09 14.86 -3.05
C ALA A 394 -2.09 14.52 -1.93
N TYR A 395 -1.98 13.23 -1.61
CA TYR A 395 -0.94 12.65 -0.77
C TYR A 395 -0.18 11.60 -1.58
N ASP A 396 1.11 11.83 -1.81
CA ASP A 396 1.98 10.92 -2.57
C ASP A 396 2.59 9.87 -1.65
N ASN A 397 2.51 8.60 -2.04
CA ASN A 397 3.13 7.46 -1.37
C ASN A 397 4.11 6.80 -2.36
N PRO A 398 5.44 7.01 -2.22
CA PRO A 398 6.44 6.42 -3.12
C PRO A 398 6.48 4.89 -3.03
N ILE A 399 6.46 4.21 -4.18
CA ILE A 399 6.50 2.74 -4.28
C ILE A 399 7.84 2.30 -4.91
N PRO A 400 8.83 1.81 -4.14
CA PRO A 400 10.11 1.39 -4.66
C PRO A 400 10.03 0.02 -5.36
N GLY A 401 10.73 -0.14 -6.49
CA GLY A 401 10.92 -1.43 -7.14
C GLY A 401 12.13 -2.20 -6.61
N TYR A 402 12.03 -3.52 -6.50
CA TYR A 402 13.11 -4.37 -5.98
C TYR A 402 14.32 -4.44 -6.91
N GLY A 403 15.50 -4.09 -6.41
CA GLY A 403 16.75 -4.17 -7.19
C GLY A 403 16.81 -3.18 -8.36
N THR A 404 16.04 -2.08 -8.30
CA THR A 404 16.06 -0.99 -9.30
C THR A 404 16.06 0.38 -8.61
N ARG A 405 16.41 1.43 -9.36
CA ARG A 405 16.17 2.82 -8.95
C ARG A 405 14.70 3.23 -9.14
N ASN A 406 13.95 2.56 -10.01
CA ASN A 406 12.58 2.94 -10.36
C ASN A 406 11.67 2.94 -9.12
N THR A 407 11.14 4.13 -8.80
CA THR A 407 10.28 4.37 -7.63
C THR A 407 9.06 5.14 -8.09
N ILE A 408 7.96 4.40 -8.29
CA ILE A 408 6.71 4.95 -8.83
C ILE A 408 5.85 5.56 -7.72
N ASN A 409 4.62 5.97 -8.02
CA ASN A 409 3.77 6.69 -7.09
C ASN A 409 2.39 6.04 -6.91
N LEU A 410 1.93 5.95 -5.67
CA LEU A 410 0.52 5.80 -5.31
C LEU A 410 0.01 7.17 -4.82
N ARG A 411 -0.84 7.83 -5.59
CA ARG A 411 -1.47 9.10 -5.22
C ARG A 411 -2.84 8.85 -4.60
N LEU A 412 -3.04 9.38 -3.41
CA LEU A 412 -4.29 9.25 -2.66
C LEU A 412 -4.93 10.62 -2.48
N TRP A 413 -6.24 10.69 -2.65
CA TRP A 413 -7.01 11.93 -2.45
C TRP A 413 -7.65 11.97 -1.07
N ALA A 414 -7.43 13.05 -0.32
CA ALA A 414 -8.24 13.38 0.85
C ALA A 414 -9.26 14.48 0.50
N ALA A 415 -10.46 14.36 1.03
CA ALA A 415 -11.50 15.38 0.90
C ALA A 415 -11.35 16.44 1.98
N LYS A 416 -11.28 17.70 1.55
CA LYS A 416 -11.25 18.89 2.41
C LYS A 416 -12.44 19.79 2.05
N PRO A 417 -12.99 20.58 2.98
CA PRO A 417 -13.87 21.68 2.61
C PRO A 417 -13.20 22.58 1.57
N SER A 418 -13.97 23.12 0.63
CA SER A 418 -13.46 24.18 -0.23
C SER A 418 -13.14 25.43 0.60
N ASN A 419 -12.22 26.28 0.12
CA ASN A 419 -11.75 27.48 0.83
C ASN A 419 -12.83 28.57 1.06
N GLN A 420 -14.10 28.30 0.72
CA GLN A 420 -15.25 29.14 1.03
C GLN A 420 -15.68 28.96 2.50
N PHE A 421 -14.85 29.43 3.43
CA PHE A 421 -15.26 29.54 4.83
C PHE A 421 -16.33 30.63 4.94
N ASP A 422 -17.56 30.23 5.30
CA ASP A 422 -18.70 31.13 5.42
C ASP A 422 -18.60 32.01 6.68
N LEU A 423 -17.88 33.12 6.53
CA LEU A 423 -17.78 34.19 7.51
C LEU A 423 -19.12 34.87 7.79
N GLU A 424 -20.11 34.80 6.90
CA GLU A 424 -21.43 35.45 7.11
C GLU A 424 -22.31 34.58 8.02
N ALA A 425 -22.39 33.27 7.78
CA ALA A 425 -22.98 32.30 8.72
C ALA A 425 -22.27 32.34 10.08
N TYR A 426 -20.94 32.41 10.11
CA TYR A 426 -20.18 32.49 11.36
C TYR A 426 -20.46 33.79 12.14
N ASN A 427 -20.52 34.94 11.45
CA ASN A 427 -20.80 36.23 12.10
C ASN A 427 -22.27 36.42 12.49
N THR A 428 -23.21 35.73 11.84
CA THR A 428 -24.64 35.71 12.22
C THR A 428 -24.97 34.70 13.32
N GLY A 429 -24.01 33.86 13.73
CA GLY A 429 -24.15 32.89 14.82
C GLY A 429 -24.56 31.48 14.39
N ASP A 430 -24.68 31.21 13.08
CA ASP A 430 -24.91 29.87 12.54
C ASP A 430 -23.60 29.07 12.43
N TYR A 431 -22.98 28.88 13.60
CA TYR A 431 -21.79 28.06 13.75
C TYR A 431 -22.04 26.61 13.32
N ILE A 432 -23.29 26.12 13.46
CA ILE A 432 -23.66 24.73 13.17
C ILE A 432 -23.52 24.44 11.67
N ASN A 433 -24.12 25.24 10.79
CA ASN A 433 -24.04 24.97 9.35
C ASN A 433 -22.61 25.09 8.79
N SER A 434 -21.80 26.02 9.32
CA SER A 434 -20.37 26.13 8.95
C SER A 434 -19.57 24.85 9.25
N VAL A 435 -19.84 24.19 10.39
CA VAL A 435 -19.20 22.92 10.78
C VAL A 435 -19.78 21.74 10.00
N VAL A 436 -21.10 21.71 9.78
CA VAL A 436 -21.77 20.64 9.02
C VAL A 436 -21.27 20.55 7.58
N ASN A 437 -21.10 21.69 6.89
CA ASN A 437 -20.59 21.70 5.51
C ASN A 437 -19.16 21.15 5.43
N ARG A 438 -18.29 21.53 6.37
CA ARG A 438 -16.94 20.95 6.50
C ARG A 438 -16.98 19.45 6.77
N GLN A 439 -17.81 19.00 7.71
CA GLN A 439 -17.91 17.58 8.06
C GLN A 439 -18.44 16.73 6.89
N ARG A 440 -19.35 17.25 6.07
CA ARG A 440 -19.83 16.59 4.84
C ARG A 440 -18.71 16.35 3.84
N ALA A 441 -17.84 17.33 3.62
CA ALA A 441 -16.67 17.19 2.75
C ALA A 441 -15.71 16.11 3.27
N GLU A 442 -15.26 16.23 4.52
CA GLU A 442 -14.33 15.27 5.16
C GLU A 442 -14.89 13.83 5.17
N THR A 443 -16.21 13.67 5.30
CA THR A 443 -16.89 12.35 5.30
C THR A 443 -16.64 11.54 4.03
N ILE A 444 -16.37 12.16 2.88
CA ILE A 444 -16.06 11.44 1.62
C ILE A 444 -14.82 10.57 1.78
N SER A 445 -13.76 11.03 2.45
CA SER A 445 -12.53 10.27 2.67
C SER A 445 -12.43 9.62 4.07
N ASN A 446 -13.53 9.46 4.80
CA ASN A 446 -13.47 8.87 6.15
C ASN A 446 -13.43 7.33 6.15
N VAL A 447 -14.36 6.65 5.47
CA VAL A 447 -14.56 5.19 5.58
C VAL A 447 -14.68 4.52 4.21
N LEU A 448 -13.98 3.40 4.01
CA LEU A 448 -14.06 2.53 2.84
C LEU A 448 -15.36 1.72 2.86
N TYR A 449 -16.13 1.74 1.77
CA TYR A 449 -17.42 1.04 1.61
C TYR A 449 -18.44 1.36 2.73
N PRO A 450 -18.95 2.61 2.81
CA PRO A 450 -20.03 2.97 3.73
C PRO A 450 -21.32 2.18 3.46
N ASP A 451 -22.17 2.05 4.49
CA ASP A 451 -23.40 1.23 4.47
C ASP A 451 -24.47 1.78 3.50
N ASP A 452 -24.50 1.23 2.30
CA ASP A 452 -25.36 1.61 1.18
C ASP A 452 -26.77 1.00 1.21
N ARG A 453 -27.21 0.47 2.36
CA ARG A 453 -28.63 0.11 2.57
C ARG A 453 -29.54 1.35 2.61
N SER A 454 -29.00 2.51 2.99
CA SER A 454 -29.71 3.80 3.02
C SER A 454 -29.51 4.61 1.73
N HIS A 455 -30.37 5.60 1.46
CA HIS A 455 -30.14 6.54 0.34
C HIS A 455 -28.83 7.30 0.52
N GLN A 456 -28.61 7.84 1.73
CA GLN A 456 -27.44 8.61 2.11
C GLN A 456 -26.15 7.79 1.97
N GLY A 457 -26.18 6.48 2.23
CA GLY A 457 -25.06 5.57 2.01
C GLY A 457 -24.74 5.36 0.54
N LYS A 458 -25.76 5.16 -0.32
CA LYS A 458 -25.58 5.08 -1.79
C LYS A 458 -25.05 6.38 -2.36
N GLU A 459 -25.56 7.50 -1.88
CA GLU A 459 -25.15 8.85 -2.25
C GLU A 459 -23.69 9.13 -1.84
N LEU A 460 -23.29 8.74 -0.62
CA LEU A 460 -21.89 8.84 -0.17
C LEU A 460 -20.96 7.92 -0.97
N ARG A 461 -21.35 6.67 -1.24
CA ARG A 461 -20.59 5.74 -2.10
C ARG A 461 -20.41 6.30 -3.51
N LEU A 462 -21.43 6.97 -4.06
CA LEU A 462 -21.35 7.63 -5.36
C LEU A 462 -20.47 8.89 -5.33
N LYS A 463 -20.57 9.72 -4.27
CA LYS A 463 -19.65 10.85 -4.04
C LYS A 463 -18.20 10.36 -3.98
N GLN A 464 -17.92 9.28 -3.24
CA GLN A 464 -16.59 8.67 -3.15
C GLN A 464 -16.03 8.28 -4.52
N GLN A 465 -16.82 7.57 -5.34
CA GLN A 465 -16.42 7.18 -6.68
C GLN A 465 -16.11 8.38 -7.57
N TYR A 466 -17.02 9.35 -7.66
CA TYR A 466 -16.79 10.51 -8.52
C TYR A 466 -15.65 11.41 -8.02
N PHE A 467 -15.48 11.54 -6.71
CA PHE A 467 -14.43 12.34 -6.10
C PHE A 467 -13.03 11.88 -6.48
N PHE A 468 -12.71 10.59 -6.28
CA PHE A 468 -11.40 10.09 -6.67
C PHE A 468 -11.22 10.10 -8.19
N VAL A 469 -12.29 9.84 -8.96
CA VAL A 469 -12.27 9.85 -10.43
C VAL A 469 -11.93 11.24 -10.97
N SER A 470 -12.68 12.28 -10.61
CA SER A 470 -12.48 13.63 -11.18
C SER A 470 -11.13 14.20 -10.78
N ALA A 471 -10.72 14.10 -9.51
CA ALA A 471 -9.41 14.56 -9.06
C ALA A 471 -8.26 13.83 -9.78
N SER A 472 -8.37 12.51 -9.97
CA SER A 472 -7.36 11.73 -10.71
C SER A 472 -7.29 12.13 -12.18
N LEU A 473 -8.43 12.32 -12.85
CA LEU A 473 -8.49 12.70 -14.26
C LEU A 473 -7.97 14.13 -14.47
N GLN A 474 -8.36 15.10 -13.64
CA GLN A 474 -7.82 16.46 -13.69
C GLN A 474 -6.28 16.44 -13.55
N ASP A 475 -5.71 15.63 -12.65
CA ASP A 475 -4.26 15.51 -12.49
C ASP A 475 -3.56 14.79 -13.64
N ILE A 476 -4.20 13.80 -14.27
CA ILE A 476 -3.70 13.10 -15.47
C ILE A 476 -3.70 14.07 -16.67
N ILE A 477 -4.79 14.80 -16.88
CA ILE A 477 -4.94 15.74 -18.01
C ILE A 477 -4.01 16.96 -17.85
N ARG A 478 -3.83 17.52 -16.64
CA ARG A 478 -2.82 18.55 -16.39
C ARG A 478 -1.42 18.08 -16.79
N ARG A 479 -0.98 16.90 -16.32
CA ARG A 479 0.36 16.38 -16.62
C ARG A 479 0.55 16.04 -18.09
N PHE A 480 -0.50 15.64 -18.79
CA PHE A 480 -0.50 15.52 -20.24
C PHE A 480 -0.29 16.89 -20.90
N LYS A 481 -1.09 17.91 -20.55
CA LYS A 481 -0.98 19.29 -21.08
C LYS A 481 0.34 19.99 -20.74
N GLU A 482 1.07 19.56 -19.71
CA GLU A 482 2.44 20.01 -19.41
C GLU A 482 3.52 19.45 -20.35
N ALA A 483 3.23 18.38 -21.10
CA ALA A 483 4.20 17.67 -21.93
C ALA A 483 3.76 17.52 -23.39
N HIS A 484 2.47 17.68 -23.69
CA HIS A 484 1.84 17.46 -25.00
C HIS A 484 0.79 18.54 -25.26
N ASN A 485 0.69 19.00 -26.51
CA ASN A 485 -0.20 20.11 -26.90
C ASN A 485 -1.41 19.64 -27.74
N ASN A 486 -1.53 18.34 -28.03
CA ASN A 486 -2.61 17.78 -28.83
C ASN A 486 -3.13 16.48 -28.21
N PHE A 487 -4.45 16.39 -28.00
CA PHE A 487 -5.12 15.20 -27.47
C PHE A 487 -5.13 14.00 -28.43
N ASP A 488 -4.79 14.17 -29.71
CA ASP A 488 -4.55 13.03 -30.61
C ASP A 488 -3.39 12.15 -30.13
N GLU A 489 -2.45 12.70 -29.34
CA GLU A 489 -1.38 11.94 -28.68
C GLU A 489 -1.85 11.23 -27.39
N LEU A 490 -3.08 11.46 -26.90
CA LEU A 490 -3.53 10.91 -25.62
C LEU A 490 -3.52 9.37 -25.59
N PRO A 491 -4.01 8.65 -26.63
CA PRO A 491 -3.89 7.18 -26.70
C PRO A 491 -2.44 6.68 -26.69
N ASP A 492 -1.48 7.45 -27.21
CA ASP A 492 -0.05 7.08 -27.24
C ASP A 492 0.72 7.44 -25.96
N LYS A 493 0.09 8.16 -25.03
CA LYS A 493 0.72 8.67 -23.80
C LYS A 493 0.03 8.26 -22.51
N VAL A 494 -1.23 7.87 -22.58
CA VAL A 494 -2.07 7.56 -21.42
C VAL A 494 -2.73 6.19 -21.63
N ALA A 495 -2.73 5.36 -20.59
CA ALA A 495 -3.61 4.21 -20.46
C ALA A 495 -4.27 4.23 -19.08
N PHE A 496 -5.60 4.23 -19.03
CA PHE A 496 -6.36 4.06 -17.80
C PHE A 496 -6.72 2.57 -17.63
N HIS A 497 -6.55 2.06 -16.41
CA HIS A 497 -7.01 0.73 -16.06
C HIS A 497 -8.08 0.80 -14.97
N LEU A 498 -9.29 0.35 -15.33
CA LEU A 498 -10.46 0.29 -14.46
C LEU A 498 -10.40 -1.03 -13.67
N ASN A 499 -10.04 -0.95 -12.38
CA ASN A 499 -10.02 -2.11 -11.49
C ASN A 499 -11.40 -2.32 -10.85
N ASP A 500 -12.16 -3.25 -11.42
CA ASP A 500 -13.62 -3.39 -11.27
C ASP A 500 -14.39 -2.11 -11.70
N THR A 501 -15.66 -2.02 -11.32
CA THR A 501 -16.65 -1.05 -11.80
C THR A 501 -16.68 0.27 -11.02
N HIS A 502 -16.03 0.34 -9.85
CA HIS A 502 -15.93 1.56 -9.05
C HIS A 502 -15.35 2.79 -9.81
N PRO A 503 -14.28 2.67 -10.63
CA PRO A 503 -13.76 3.79 -11.43
C PRO A 503 -14.55 4.07 -12.73
N SER A 504 -15.63 3.35 -13.06
CA SER A 504 -16.29 3.43 -14.39
C SER A 504 -16.82 4.83 -14.75
N LEU A 505 -17.08 5.72 -13.78
CA LEU A 505 -17.41 7.13 -14.04
C LEU A 505 -16.30 7.91 -14.76
N SER A 506 -15.06 7.41 -14.76
CA SER A 506 -13.93 8.00 -15.51
C SER A 506 -14.22 8.16 -17.00
N ILE A 507 -15.04 7.26 -17.56
CA ILE A 507 -15.47 7.30 -18.96
C ILE A 507 -16.32 8.55 -19.22
N ALA A 508 -17.29 8.83 -18.35
CA ALA A 508 -18.17 9.98 -18.46
C ALA A 508 -17.44 11.29 -18.09
N GLU A 509 -16.53 11.28 -17.11
CA GLU A 509 -15.74 12.45 -16.72
C GLU A 509 -14.69 12.82 -17.79
N LEU A 510 -14.04 11.85 -18.44
CA LEU A 510 -13.11 12.17 -19.54
C LEU A 510 -13.86 12.72 -20.75
N MET A 511 -15.04 12.16 -21.08
CA MET A 511 -15.93 12.77 -22.08
C MET A 511 -16.35 14.19 -21.69
N ARG A 512 -16.65 14.45 -20.40
CA ARG A 512 -17.00 15.79 -19.90
C ARG A 512 -15.85 16.77 -20.10
N ILE A 513 -14.62 16.42 -19.70
CA ILE A 513 -13.44 17.27 -19.86
C ILE A 513 -13.18 17.54 -21.35
N LEU A 514 -13.13 16.50 -22.19
CA LEU A 514 -12.82 16.67 -23.61
C LEU A 514 -13.88 17.49 -24.36
N VAL A 515 -15.18 17.31 -24.08
CA VAL A 515 -16.27 18.00 -24.79
C VAL A 515 -16.57 19.39 -24.19
N ASP A 516 -16.65 19.52 -22.87
CA ASP A 516 -17.10 20.76 -22.23
C ASP A 516 -15.95 21.75 -21.98
N GLU A 517 -14.74 21.26 -21.63
CA GLU A 517 -13.59 22.11 -21.26
C GLU A 517 -12.55 22.26 -22.38
N GLU A 518 -12.26 21.19 -23.12
CA GLU A 518 -11.33 21.20 -24.27
C GLU A 518 -12.04 21.38 -25.63
N HIS A 519 -13.38 21.58 -25.59
CA HIS A 519 -14.26 21.90 -26.72
C HIS A 519 -14.15 20.94 -27.93
N MET A 520 -13.94 19.64 -27.67
CA MET A 520 -13.79 18.63 -28.70
C MET A 520 -15.14 18.07 -29.18
N GLY A 521 -15.30 17.96 -30.50
CA GLY A 521 -16.48 17.33 -31.11
C GLY A 521 -16.67 15.87 -30.64
N TRP A 522 -17.91 15.55 -30.23
CA TRP A 522 -18.29 14.31 -29.53
C TRP A 522 -17.66 13.02 -30.08
N ASN A 523 -17.76 12.77 -31.39
CA ASN A 523 -17.26 11.54 -32.01
C ASN A 523 -15.73 11.38 -31.86
N LYS A 524 -14.98 12.49 -31.89
CA LYS A 524 -13.52 12.49 -31.72
C LYS A 524 -13.14 12.23 -30.25
N ALA A 525 -13.86 12.86 -29.32
CA ALA A 525 -13.67 12.62 -27.89
C ALA A 525 -13.97 11.14 -27.54
N TRP A 526 -15.04 10.57 -28.09
CA TRP A 526 -15.44 9.20 -27.83
C TRP A 526 -14.46 8.16 -28.39
N ASP A 527 -13.89 8.38 -29.57
CA ASP A 527 -12.85 7.51 -30.13
C ASP A 527 -11.59 7.50 -29.25
N ILE A 528 -11.07 8.68 -28.88
CA ILE A 528 -9.94 8.83 -27.95
C ILE A 528 -10.23 8.15 -26.61
N VAL A 529 -11.44 8.34 -26.05
CA VAL A 529 -11.90 7.71 -24.80
C VAL A 529 -11.90 6.18 -24.91
N CYS A 530 -12.43 5.61 -25.99
CA CYS A 530 -12.40 4.16 -26.20
C CYS A 530 -10.97 3.61 -26.26
N GLN A 531 -10.03 4.33 -26.88
CA GLN A 531 -8.64 3.90 -27.04
C GLN A 531 -7.77 4.00 -25.77
N VAL A 532 -8.17 4.78 -24.75
CA VAL A 532 -7.39 4.92 -23.49
C VAL A 532 -7.83 4.02 -22.34
N PHE A 533 -9.06 3.50 -22.34
CA PHE A 533 -9.59 2.69 -21.22
C PHE A 533 -9.45 1.17 -21.43
N SER A 534 -9.05 0.48 -20.35
CA SER A 534 -9.06 -0.98 -20.21
C SER A 534 -9.77 -1.39 -18.92
N PHE A 535 -10.46 -2.54 -18.89
CA PHE A 535 -11.32 -2.95 -17.78
C PHE A 535 -11.06 -4.37 -17.28
N THR A 536 -10.68 -4.52 -16.01
CA THR A 536 -10.68 -5.82 -15.31
C THR A 536 -11.97 -5.98 -14.51
N THR A 537 -12.68 -7.10 -14.68
CA THR A 537 -13.78 -7.50 -13.80
C THR A 537 -13.36 -8.62 -12.85
N HIS A 538 -13.82 -8.54 -11.59
CA HIS A 538 -13.64 -9.59 -10.58
C HIS A 538 -14.96 -10.28 -10.20
N SER A 539 -16.07 -9.90 -10.84
CA SER A 539 -17.44 -10.34 -10.49
C SER A 539 -17.94 -11.48 -11.37
N VAL A 540 -18.12 -12.66 -10.74
CA VAL A 540 -18.57 -13.90 -11.41
C VAL A 540 -20.08 -13.94 -11.65
N VAL A 541 -20.86 -13.24 -10.82
CA VAL A 541 -22.34 -13.21 -10.81
C VAL A 541 -22.88 -11.87 -11.30
N VAL A 542 -24.00 -11.87 -12.02
CA VAL A 542 -24.58 -10.67 -12.65
C VAL A 542 -25.22 -9.75 -11.59
N GLU A 543 -25.74 -10.35 -10.53
CA GLU A 543 -26.36 -9.74 -9.36
C GLU A 543 -25.35 -8.93 -8.52
N GLY A 544 -24.05 -9.22 -8.67
CA GLY A 544 -22.96 -8.48 -8.01
C GLY A 544 -22.41 -7.29 -8.80
N LEU A 545 -22.88 -7.07 -10.04
CA LEU A 545 -22.41 -5.97 -10.88
C LEU A 545 -23.05 -4.64 -10.48
N GLU A 546 -22.24 -3.57 -10.38
CA GLU A 546 -22.73 -2.30 -9.85
C GLU A 546 -23.76 -1.60 -10.76
N LYS A 547 -24.86 -1.18 -10.14
CA LYS A 547 -25.98 -0.45 -10.75
C LYS A 547 -26.28 0.82 -9.95
N ILE A 548 -26.26 1.97 -10.62
CA ILE A 548 -26.54 3.27 -10.00
C ILE A 548 -27.96 3.72 -10.40
N PRO A 549 -28.89 4.00 -9.45
CA PRO A 549 -30.20 4.54 -9.78
C PRO A 549 -30.10 5.86 -10.54
N VAL A 550 -30.91 6.03 -11.59
CA VAL A 550 -30.89 7.23 -12.44
C VAL A 550 -31.21 8.49 -11.66
N ASP A 551 -32.16 8.46 -10.73
CA ASP A 551 -32.56 9.66 -9.97
C ASP A 551 -31.44 10.14 -9.01
N LEU A 552 -30.70 9.19 -8.44
CA LEU A 552 -29.50 9.48 -7.63
C LEU A 552 -28.37 10.05 -8.49
N LEU A 553 -28.12 9.47 -9.67
CA LEU A 553 -27.09 9.95 -10.57
C LEU A 553 -27.43 11.30 -11.20
N GLY A 554 -28.70 11.53 -11.53
CA GLY A 554 -29.18 12.78 -12.12
C GLY A 554 -29.24 13.94 -11.14
N SER A 555 -29.53 13.67 -9.86
CA SER A 555 -29.48 14.69 -8.80
C SER A 555 -28.04 15.04 -8.40
N LEU A 556 -27.13 14.07 -8.32
CA LEU A 556 -25.74 14.30 -7.90
C LEU A 556 -24.80 14.72 -9.05
N LEU A 557 -24.97 14.17 -10.25
CA LEU A 557 -24.07 14.30 -11.40
C LEU A 557 -24.85 14.53 -12.72
N PRO A 558 -25.61 15.65 -12.83
CA PRO A 558 -26.56 15.87 -13.92
C PRO A 558 -25.90 15.89 -15.31
N ARG A 559 -24.67 16.41 -15.43
CA ARG A 559 -23.95 16.44 -16.72
C ARG A 559 -23.53 15.04 -17.16
N HIS A 560 -23.05 14.21 -16.23
CA HIS A 560 -22.66 12.82 -16.50
C HIS A 560 -23.84 11.97 -16.90
N LEU A 561 -25.03 12.15 -16.30
CA LEU A 561 -26.24 11.47 -16.75
C LEU A 561 -26.58 11.80 -18.21
N GLN A 562 -26.46 13.06 -18.64
CA GLN A 562 -26.64 13.43 -20.06
C GLN A 562 -25.60 12.75 -20.97
N ILE A 563 -24.32 12.74 -20.57
CA ILE A 563 -23.24 12.07 -21.30
C ILE A 563 -23.50 10.57 -21.43
N LEU A 564 -23.95 9.92 -20.35
CA LEU A 564 -24.25 8.48 -20.32
C LEU A 564 -25.48 8.13 -21.17
N TYR A 565 -26.50 8.99 -21.22
CA TYR A 565 -27.62 8.81 -22.15
C TYR A 565 -27.18 8.96 -23.61
N GLU A 566 -26.31 9.91 -23.94
CA GLU A 566 -25.80 10.09 -25.30
C GLU A 566 -24.89 8.93 -25.74
N ILE A 567 -24.00 8.45 -24.87
CA ILE A 567 -23.21 7.21 -25.10
C ILE A 567 -24.15 6.03 -25.34
N ASN A 568 -25.17 5.87 -24.49
CA ASN A 568 -26.13 4.78 -24.64
C ASN A 568 -26.93 4.89 -25.96
N PHE A 569 -27.42 6.08 -26.32
CA PHE A 569 -28.17 6.30 -27.55
C PHE A 569 -27.36 5.89 -28.78
N ASN A 570 -26.13 6.40 -28.92
CA ASN A 570 -25.26 6.08 -30.05
C ASN A 570 -24.89 4.59 -30.08
N PHE A 571 -24.57 3.98 -28.94
CA PHE A 571 -24.32 2.54 -28.85
C PHE A 571 -25.55 1.71 -29.27
N MET A 572 -26.76 2.09 -28.84
CA MET A 572 -27.99 1.37 -29.20
C MET A 572 -28.34 1.53 -30.69
N GLU A 573 -28.07 2.68 -31.31
CA GLU A 573 -28.23 2.88 -32.75
C GLU A 573 -27.18 2.11 -33.58
N GLU A 574 -25.94 1.96 -33.09
CA GLU A 574 -24.98 1.02 -33.68
C GLU A 574 -25.41 -0.44 -33.51
N LEU A 575 -25.89 -0.82 -32.33
CA LEU A 575 -26.24 -2.19 -32.01
C LEU A 575 -27.42 -2.67 -32.87
N LYS A 576 -28.46 -1.83 -33.06
CA LYS A 576 -29.56 -2.09 -34.00
C LYS A 576 -29.08 -2.38 -35.42
N LYS A 577 -28.02 -1.69 -35.90
CA LYS A 577 -27.44 -1.91 -37.23
C LYS A 577 -26.67 -3.24 -37.33
N LYS A 578 -26.17 -3.77 -36.21
CA LYS A 578 -25.36 -5.01 -36.12
C LYS A 578 -26.19 -6.27 -35.83
N ILE A 579 -27.18 -6.20 -34.94
CA ILE A 579 -28.01 -7.35 -34.51
C ILE A 579 -29.51 -7.23 -34.86
N GLY A 580 -29.92 -6.16 -35.54
CA GLY A 580 -31.32 -5.92 -35.88
C GLY A 580 -32.18 -5.56 -34.67
N LEU A 581 -33.45 -6.02 -34.67
CA LEU A 581 -34.47 -5.63 -33.69
C LEU A 581 -34.75 -6.72 -32.64
N ASP A 582 -33.73 -7.46 -32.18
CA ASP A 582 -33.85 -8.30 -30.98
C ASP A 582 -33.92 -7.41 -29.73
N TYR A 583 -35.13 -6.94 -29.42
CA TYR A 583 -35.39 -6.08 -28.26
C TYR A 583 -34.98 -6.72 -26.92
N ASN A 584 -34.94 -8.06 -26.81
CA ASN A 584 -34.51 -8.74 -25.59
C ASN A 584 -32.99 -8.63 -25.43
N ARG A 585 -32.21 -8.86 -26.50
CA ARG A 585 -30.76 -8.68 -26.49
C ARG A 585 -30.36 -7.21 -26.36
N LEU A 586 -31.03 -6.31 -27.11
CA LEU A 586 -30.88 -4.87 -26.98
C LEU A 586 -31.08 -4.41 -25.51
N SER A 587 -32.12 -4.91 -24.83
CA SER A 587 -32.40 -4.61 -23.42
C SER A 587 -31.34 -5.16 -22.45
N ARG A 588 -30.72 -6.32 -22.72
CA ARG A 588 -29.61 -6.85 -21.90
C ARG A 588 -28.30 -6.08 -22.10
N MET A 589 -28.03 -5.61 -23.32
CA MET A 589 -26.77 -4.93 -23.66
C MET A 589 -26.75 -3.43 -23.36
N SER A 590 -27.90 -2.75 -23.37
CA SER A 590 -28.01 -1.31 -23.05
C SER A 590 -27.27 -0.92 -21.75
N ILE A 591 -26.66 0.26 -21.72
CA ILE A 591 -26.04 0.81 -20.50
C ILE A 591 -27.13 1.23 -19.50
N VAL A 592 -28.25 1.75 -20.00
CA VAL A 592 -29.46 2.03 -19.20
C VAL A 592 -30.25 0.73 -19.03
N GLU A 593 -30.67 0.44 -17.80
CA GLU A 593 -31.63 -0.61 -17.46
C GLU A 593 -32.99 0.03 -17.15
N GLU A 594 -34.01 -0.40 -17.90
CA GLU A 594 -35.40 0.00 -17.67
C GLU A 594 -36.07 -0.95 -16.68
N GLY A 595 -36.90 -0.41 -15.78
CA GLY A 595 -37.58 -1.20 -14.75
C GLY A 595 -38.23 -0.31 -13.69
N VAL A 596 -38.59 -0.91 -12.54
CA VAL A 596 -39.21 -0.20 -11.40
C VAL A 596 -38.28 0.89 -10.84
N VAL A 597 -36.96 0.65 -10.85
CA VAL A 597 -35.93 1.65 -10.57
C VAL A 597 -34.98 1.70 -11.76
N LYS A 598 -35.19 2.68 -12.64
CA LYS A 598 -34.33 2.94 -13.80
C LYS A 598 -32.89 3.14 -13.35
N SER A 599 -31.94 2.40 -13.92
CA SER A 599 -30.57 2.31 -13.39
C SER A 599 -29.52 2.31 -14.50
N ILE A 600 -28.30 2.79 -14.20
CA ILE A 600 -27.13 2.71 -15.08
C ILE A 600 -26.31 1.48 -14.69
N ARG A 601 -26.02 0.59 -15.65
CA ARG A 601 -25.19 -0.61 -15.49
C ARG A 601 -23.72 -0.29 -15.73
N MET A 602 -22.93 -0.19 -14.66
CA MET A 602 -21.55 0.29 -14.74
C MET A 602 -20.62 -0.69 -15.45
N ALA A 603 -20.89 -1.99 -15.35
CA ALA A 603 -20.20 -3.02 -16.14
C ALA A 603 -20.46 -2.87 -17.64
N ASN A 604 -21.70 -2.61 -18.06
CA ASN A 604 -22.04 -2.40 -19.48
C ASN A 604 -21.34 -1.15 -20.02
N LEU A 605 -21.29 -0.06 -19.24
CA LEU A 605 -20.53 1.15 -19.59
C LEU A 605 -19.04 0.84 -19.84
N SER A 606 -18.38 0.13 -18.91
CA SER A 606 -16.98 -0.27 -19.07
C SER A 606 -16.76 -1.12 -20.32
N ILE A 607 -17.63 -2.10 -20.58
CA ILE A 607 -17.52 -3.03 -21.71
C ILE A 607 -17.79 -2.35 -23.05
N VAL A 608 -18.70 -1.38 -23.11
CA VAL A 608 -18.94 -0.60 -24.32
C VAL A 608 -17.72 0.26 -24.64
N CYS A 609 -17.20 1.01 -23.66
CA CYS A 609 -16.08 1.94 -23.84
C CYS A 609 -14.72 1.27 -24.07
N SER A 610 -14.24 0.46 -23.12
CA SER A 610 -12.82 0.07 -23.06
C SER A 610 -12.34 -0.65 -24.32
N HIS A 611 -11.10 -0.45 -24.78
CA HIS A 611 -10.53 -1.21 -25.90
C HIS A 611 -10.27 -2.69 -25.56
N THR A 612 -10.22 -3.05 -24.27
CA THR A 612 -9.99 -4.42 -23.81
C THR A 612 -10.67 -4.66 -22.47
N VAL A 613 -11.30 -5.82 -22.33
CA VAL A 613 -11.96 -6.32 -21.11
C VAL A 613 -11.28 -7.62 -20.71
N ASN A 614 -10.94 -7.81 -19.43
CA ASN A 614 -10.36 -9.07 -18.97
C ASN A 614 -10.97 -9.64 -17.69
N GLY A 615 -11.09 -10.98 -17.67
CA GLY A 615 -11.23 -11.76 -16.45
C GLY A 615 -9.88 -11.99 -15.77
N VAL A 616 -9.92 -12.60 -14.58
CA VAL A 616 -8.78 -12.77 -13.66
C VAL A 616 -8.37 -14.23 -13.38
N SER A 617 -8.92 -15.13 -14.19
CA SER A 617 -8.48 -16.51 -14.40
C SER A 617 -9.04 -17.00 -15.73
N LYS A 618 -8.50 -18.12 -16.22
CA LYS A 618 -8.99 -18.90 -17.38
C LYS A 618 -10.49 -19.26 -17.22
N LEU A 619 -10.85 -19.86 -16.08
CA LEU A 619 -12.22 -20.25 -15.73
C LEU A 619 -13.18 -19.05 -15.59
N HIS A 620 -12.70 -17.92 -15.06
CA HIS A 620 -13.52 -16.71 -14.97
C HIS A 620 -13.85 -16.17 -16.36
N LEU A 621 -12.88 -16.08 -17.28
CA LEU A 621 -13.15 -15.67 -18.66
C LEU A 621 -14.20 -16.57 -19.33
N ASP A 622 -14.11 -17.89 -19.17
CA ASP A 622 -15.12 -18.78 -19.75
C ASP A 622 -16.52 -18.57 -19.13
N THR A 623 -16.60 -18.16 -17.86
CA THR A 623 -17.85 -17.69 -17.24
C THR A 623 -18.34 -16.35 -17.83
N LEU A 624 -17.44 -15.42 -18.15
CA LEU A 624 -17.79 -14.16 -18.83
C LEU A 624 -18.36 -14.43 -20.24
N LYS A 625 -17.71 -15.32 -21.02
CA LYS A 625 -18.14 -15.72 -22.37
C LYS A 625 -19.51 -16.41 -22.39
N THR A 626 -19.76 -17.30 -21.43
CA THR A 626 -20.92 -18.21 -21.46
C THR A 626 -22.12 -17.70 -20.68
N ARG A 627 -21.91 -16.95 -19.59
CA ARG A 627 -22.96 -16.49 -18.67
C ARG A 627 -23.00 -14.97 -18.52
N THR A 628 -21.94 -14.36 -17.98
CA THR A 628 -22.04 -13.01 -17.40
C THR A 628 -22.12 -11.90 -18.47
N PHE A 629 -21.37 -12.01 -19.57
CA PHE A 629 -21.33 -11.02 -20.65
C PHE A 629 -21.47 -11.65 -22.04
N LYS A 630 -22.17 -12.78 -22.15
CA LYS A 630 -22.35 -13.56 -23.39
C LYS A 630 -22.72 -12.69 -24.60
N ASP A 631 -23.75 -11.85 -24.47
CA ASP A 631 -24.23 -11.01 -25.58
C ASP A 631 -23.17 -10.01 -26.09
N PHE A 632 -22.25 -9.56 -25.22
CA PHE A 632 -21.11 -8.72 -25.60
C PHE A 632 -19.94 -9.53 -26.17
N TYR A 633 -19.65 -10.71 -25.63
CA TYR A 633 -18.58 -11.58 -26.15
C TYR A 633 -18.89 -12.07 -27.57
N GLU A 634 -20.16 -12.37 -27.87
CA GLU A 634 -20.61 -12.68 -29.23
C GLU A 634 -20.54 -11.49 -30.20
N LEU A 635 -20.52 -10.24 -29.70
CA LEU A 635 -20.40 -9.03 -30.51
C LEU A 635 -18.95 -8.61 -30.76
N TRP A 636 -18.08 -8.84 -29.77
CA TRP A 636 -16.69 -8.39 -29.72
C TRP A 636 -15.77 -9.46 -29.10
N PRO A 637 -15.63 -10.66 -29.71
CA PRO A 637 -14.85 -11.75 -29.12
C PRO A 637 -13.38 -11.39 -28.91
N GLU A 638 -12.79 -10.56 -29.78
CA GLU A 638 -11.42 -10.04 -29.70
C GLU A 638 -11.16 -9.15 -28.48
N LYS A 639 -12.22 -8.55 -27.93
CA LYS A 639 -12.17 -7.61 -26.81
C LYS A 639 -11.99 -8.29 -25.45
N PHE A 640 -12.36 -9.57 -25.35
CA PHE A 640 -12.36 -10.34 -24.10
C PHE A 640 -11.11 -11.20 -23.94
N GLN A 641 -10.35 -10.92 -22.88
CA GLN A 641 -9.14 -11.65 -22.52
C GLN A 641 -9.20 -12.19 -21.09
N TYR A 642 -8.16 -12.91 -20.68
CA TYR A 642 -7.86 -13.13 -19.26
C TYR A 642 -6.47 -12.61 -18.94
N LYS A 643 -6.27 -12.25 -17.68
CA LYS A 643 -4.97 -11.97 -17.06
C LYS A 643 -5.03 -12.60 -15.67
N THR A 644 -4.53 -13.82 -15.54
CA THR A 644 -4.55 -14.56 -14.28
C THR A 644 -3.84 -13.75 -13.20
N ASN A 645 -4.47 -13.62 -12.03
CA ASN A 645 -3.91 -12.83 -10.94
C ASN A 645 -2.58 -13.42 -10.44
N GLY A 646 -1.75 -12.58 -9.84
CA GLY A 646 -0.51 -12.97 -9.16
C GLY A 646 -0.29 -12.22 -7.85
N VAL A 647 0.76 -12.57 -7.13
CA VAL A 647 1.18 -11.92 -5.88
C VAL A 647 2.71 -11.72 -5.88
N THR A 648 3.19 -10.66 -5.22
CA THR A 648 4.63 -10.36 -5.19
C THR A 648 5.40 -11.29 -4.25
N GLN A 649 6.43 -11.98 -4.77
CA GLN A 649 7.35 -12.78 -3.97
C GLN A 649 8.21 -11.94 -3.01
N ARG A 650 8.39 -10.64 -3.28
CA ARG A 650 9.11 -9.73 -2.37
C ARG A 650 8.41 -9.66 -1.01
N ARG A 651 7.09 -9.42 -0.98
CA ARG A 651 6.36 -9.42 0.30
C ARG A 651 6.06 -10.84 0.80
N TRP A 652 5.54 -11.70 -0.06
CA TRP A 652 5.00 -13.00 0.34
C TRP A 652 6.03 -14.13 0.48
N ILE A 653 7.33 -13.85 0.25
CA ILE A 653 8.44 -14.70 0.69
C ILE A 653 9.53 -13.86 1.38
N VAL A 654 10.12 -12.84 0.72
CA VAL A 654 11.32 -12.15 1.26
C VAL A 654 11.04 -11.42 2.59
N VAL A 655 9.98 -10.61 2.66
CA VAL A 655 9.57 -9.90 3.90
C VAL A 655 9.02 -10.85 4.96
N SER A 656 8.08 -11.72 4.60
CA SER A 656 7.32 -12.54 5.57
C SER A 656 8.07 -13.78 6.07
N ASN A 657 8.93 -14.34 5.22
CA ASN A 657 9.58 -15.64 5.42
C ASN A 657 11.06 -15.61 4.97
N PRO A 658 11.91 -14.76 5.58
CA PRO A 658 13.31 -14.62 5.20
C PRO A 658 14.09 -15.95 5.31
N SER A 659 13.72 -16.84 6.24
CA SER A 659 14.29 -18.18 6.36
C SER A 659 14.03 -19.07 5.14
N LEU A 660 12.85 -18.96 4.51
CA LEU A 660 12.56 -19.62 3.23
C LEU A 660 13.28 -18.93 2.06
N CYS A 661 13.37 -17.59 2.09
CA CYS A 661 14.11 -16.83 1.09
C CYS A 661 15.58 -17.28 1.02
N ALA A 662 16.26 -17.36 2.17
CA ALA A 662 17.62 -17.85 2.28
C ALA A 662 17.75 -19.33 1.85
N LEU A 663 16.77 -20.18 2.18
CA LEU A 663 16.76 -21.59 1.77
C LEU A 663 16.66 -21.73 0.24
N ILE A 664 15.71 -21.04 -0.40
CA ILE A 664 15.53 -21.08 -1.85
C ILE A 664 16.79 -20.56 -2.55
N SER A 665 17.31 -19.39 -2.12
CA SER A 665 18.52 -18.80 -2.70
C SER A 665 19.75 -19.69 -2.56
N LYS A 666 19.90 -20.40 -1.43
CA LYS A 666 20.97 -21.39 -1.22
C LYS A 666 20.89 -22.55 -2.21
N TRP A 667 19.72 -23.19 -2.33
CA TRP A 667 19.57 -24.41 -3.14
C TRP A 667 19.47 -24.16 -4.65
N LEU A 668 19.03 -22.96 -5.06
CA LEU A 668 19.15 -22.48 -6.45
C LEU A 668 20.52 -21.85 -6.76
N GLY A 669 21.35 -21.58 -5.74
CA GLY A 669 22.65 -20.90 -5.89
C GLY A 669 22.57 -19.43 -6.35
N THR A 670 21.40 -18.80 -6.27
CA THR A 670 21.15 -17.43 -6.77
C THR A 670 19.94 -16.78 -6.10
N GLU A 671 19.95 -15.46 -5.98
CA GLU A 671 18.79 -14.66 -5.54
C GLU A 671 17.95 -14.11 -6.72
N ALA A 672 18.36 -14.40 -7.96
CA ALA A 672 17.69 -13.88 -9.16
C ALA A 672 16.19 -14.21 -9.21
N TRP A 673 15.76 -15.30 -8.55
CA TRP A 673 14.36 -15.73 -8.48
C TRP A 673 13.41 -14.70 -7.84
N ILE A 674 13.95 -13.76 -7.03
CA ILE A 674 13.17 -12.67 -6.42
C ILE A 674 12.65 -11.68 -7.49
N ARG A 675 13.31 -11.61 -8.65
CA ARG A 675 12.84 -10.93 -9.86
C ARG A 675 12.23 -11.89 -10.89
N ASP A 676 12.78 -13.10 -11.04
CA ASP A 676 12.37 -14.10 -12.04
C ASP A 676 11.82 -15.39 -11.40
N ALA A 677 10.50 -15.43 -11.17
CA ALA A 677 9.88 -16.52 -10.39
C ALA A 677 9.99 -17.91 -11.06
N ASP A 678 10.22 -18.00 -12.37
CA ASP A 678 10.27 -19.27 -13.09
C ASP A 678 11.49 -20.11 -12.68
N LEU A 679 12.54 -19.47 -12.16
CA LEU A 679 13.73 -20.13 -11.57
C LEU A 679 13.40 -21.02 -10.36
N LEU A 680 12.26 -20.82 -9.70
CA LEU A 680 11.78 -21.70 -8.62
C LEU A 680 11.56 -23.14 -9.11
N THR A 681 11.37 -23.37 -10.41
CA THR A 681 11.25 -24.71 -10.99
C THR A 681 12.50 -25.57 -10.76
N GLY A 682 13.69 -24.97 -10.59
CA GLY A 682 14.94 -25.68 -10.29
C GLY A 682 14.94 -26.39 -8.92
N LEU A 683 14.02 -26.04 -8.01
CA LEU A 683 13.84 -26.78 -6.75
C LEU A 683 13.35 -28.22 -6.97
N ARG A 684 12.79 -28.54 -8.15
CA ARG A 684 12.36 -29.89 -8.51
C ARG A 684 13.51 -30.90 -8.51
N ASP A 685 14.73 -30.46 -8.84
CA ASP A 685 15.94 -31.30 -8.86
C ASP A 685 16.41 -31.73 -7.45
N HIS A 686 15.83 -31.15 -6.38
CA HIS A 686 16.15 -31.43 -4.98
C HIS A 686 15.04 -32.19 -4.24
N VAL A 687 13.98 -32.63 -4.94
CA VAL A 687 12.80 -33.29 -4.31
C VAL A 687 13.12 -34.62 -3.64
N ASP A 688 14.18 -35.34 -4.04
CA ASP A 688 14.64 -36.55 -3.33
C ASP A 688 15.75 -36.26 -2.28
N ASN A 689 16.16 -35.00 -2.11
CA ASN A 689 17.29 -34.66 -1.25
C ASN A 689 16.89 -34.60 0.24
N THR A 690 17.50 -35.45 1.07
CA THR A 690 17.18 -35.57 2.50
C THR A 690 17.64 -34.39 3.35
N ASP A 691 18.63 -33.62 2.90
CA ASP A 691 19.13 -32.45 3.63
C ASP A 691 18.27 -31.22 3.33
N PHE A 692 17.88 -31.03 2.05
CA PHE A 692 16.85 -30.06 1.65
C PHE A 692 15.56 -30.26 2.45
N HIS A 693 15.10 -31.51 2.59
CA HIS A 693 13.95 -31.84 3.44
C HIS A 693 14.14 -31.51 4.93
N GLN A 694 15.34 -31.65 5.50
CA GLN A 694 15.59 -31.29 6.89
C GLN A 694 15.57 -29.77 7.09
N GLU A 695 16.16 -29.02 6.17
CA GLU A 695 16.18 -27.55 6.20
C GLU A 695 14.79 -26.95 5.99
N TRP A 696 14.02 -27.48 5.03
CA TRP A 696 12.63 -27.06 4.78
C TRP A 696 11.71 -27.28 5.99
N LYS A 697 11.86 -28.42 6.69
CA LYS A 697 11.17 -28.67 7.97
C LYS A 697 11.56 -27.66 9.05
N MET A 698 12.84 -27.31 9.15
CA MET A 698 13.32 -26.34 10.14
C MET A 698 12.72 -24.95 9.88
N VAL A 699 12.71 -24.50 8.62
CA VAL A 699 12.05 -23.26 8.19
C VAL A 699 10.56 -23.27 8.54
N LYS A 700 9.83 -24.35 8.24
CA LYS A 700 8.40 -24.48 8.62
C LYS A 700 8.21 -24.47 10.14
N LYS A 701 9.08 -25.14 10.92
CA LYS A 701 9.00 -25.18 12.39
C LYS A 701 9.25 -23.82 13.03
N VAL A 702 10.20 -23.03 12.54
CA VAL A 702 10.44 -21.64 13.00
C VAL A 702 9.22 -20.76 12.73
N ASN A 703 8.63 -20.84 11.53
CA ASN A 703 7.43 -20.05 11.22
C ASN A 703 6.20 -20.48 12.04
N LYS A 704 6.05 -21.78 12.34
CA LYS A 704 5.02 -22.29 13.25
C LYS A 704 5.23 -21.82 14.70
N MET A 705 6.47 -21.64 15.13
CA MET A 705 6.81 -21.08 16.45
C MET A 705 6.32 -19.63 16.55
N ARG A 706 6.69 -18.76 15.59
CA ARG A 706 6.22 -17.36 15.50
C ARG A 706 4.69 -17.26 15.50
N LEU A 707 4.02 -18.15 14.76
CA LEU A 707 2.55 -18.19 14.71
C LEU A 707 1.93 -18.72 16.02
N ALA A 708 2.56 -19.67 16.70
CA ALA A 708 2.10 -20.15 18.01
C ALA A 708 2.27 -19.09 19.10
N GLU A 709 3.38 -18.34 19.09
CA GLU A 709 3.65 -17.21 19.99
C GLU A 709 2.60 -16.10 19.79
N TYR A 710 2.30 -15.75 18.54
CA TYR A 710 1.21 -14.81 18.20
C TYR A 710 -0.17 -15.30 18.68
N ILE A 711 -0.48 -16.59 18.49
CA ILE A 711 -1.72 -17.21 18.97
C ILE A 711 -1.82 -17.20 20.50
N GLU A 712 -0.73 -17.49 21.23
CA GLU A 712 -0.70 -17.40 22.70
C GLU A 712 -0.91 -15.96 23.16
N ALA A 713 -0.16 -15.00 22.61
CA ALA A 713 -0.25 -13.59 22.99
C ALA A 713 -1.65 -12.99 22.76
N MET A 714 -2.34 -13.39 21.68
CA MET A 714 -3.64 -12.83 21.32
C MET A 714 -4.86 -13.54 21.95
N SER A 715 -4.70 -14.77 22.44
CA SER A 715 -5.85 -15.61 22.87
C SER A 715 -5.64 -16.40 24.16
N GLY A 716 -4.42 -16.45 24.69
CA GLY A 716 -4.03 -17.32 25.80
C GLY A 716 -4.00 -18.82 25.48
N VAL A 717 -4.35 -19.23 24.25
CA VAL A 717 -4.41 -20.64 23.85
C VAL A 717 -3.03 -21.13 23.45
N LYS A 718 -2.44 -22.02 24.26
CA LYS A 718 -1.22 -22.77 23.87
C LYS A 718 -1.54 -23.82 22.81
N VAL A 719 -0.67 -23.90 21.80
CA VAL A 719 -0.82 -24.79 20.65
C VAL A 719 0.48 -25.57 20.39
N SER A 720 0.37 -26.86 20.08
CA SER A 720 1.55 -27.72 19.86
C SER A 720 2.14 -27.54 18.47
N LEU A 721 3.45 -27.28 18.37
CA LEU A 721 4.17 -27.12 17.10
C LEU A 721 4.20 -28.39 16.24
N ASP A 722 4.04 -29.55 16.88
CA ASP A 722 4.06 -30.87 16.21
C ASP A 722 2.65 -31.30 15.74
N ALA A 723 1.62 -30.48 16.01
CA ALA A 723 0.31 -30.58 15.38
C ALA A 723 0.31 -29.96 13.97
N MET A 724 -0.58 -30.41 13.09
CA MET A 724 -0.75 -29.81 11.76
C MET A 724 -1.56 -28.52 11.85
N PHE A 725 -1.03 -27.42 11.31
CA PHE A 725 -1.67 -26.10 11.30
C PHE A 725 -2.56 -25.98 10.05
N ASP A 726 -3.87 -25.87 10.27
CA ASP A 726 -4.94 -26.08 9.30
C ASP A 726 -5.81 -24.81 9.18
N VAL A 727 -5.62 -24.04 8.10
CA VAL A 727 -5.89 -22.60 8.10
C VAL A 727 -6.96 -22.17 7.08
N GLN A 728 -7.96 -21.40 7.52
CA GLN A 728 -8.96 -20.76 6.66
C GLN A 728 -9.10 -19.26 6.99
N VAL A 729 -8.18 -18.45 6.44
CA VAL A 729 -8.23 -16.98 6.57
C VAL A 729 -8.75 -16.30 5.30
N LYS A 730 -9.92 -15.65 5.40
CA LYS A 730 -10.57 -14.82 4.35
C LYS A 730 -11.84 -14.16 4.90
N ARG A 731 -12.38 -13.15 4.19
CA ARG A 731 -13.68 -12.52 4.48
C ARG A 731 -14.74 -13.57 4.83
N ILE A 732 -15.47 -13.38 5.94
CA ILE A 732 -16.48 -14.32 6.41
C ILE A 732 -17.76 -14.14 5.58
N HIS A 733 -18.20 -15.19 4.91
CA HIS A 733 -19.38 -15.19 4.03
C HIS A 733 -19.82 -16.63 3.78
N GLU A 734 -21.13 -16.88 3.70
CA GLU A 734 -21.68 -18.22 3.44
C GLU A 734 -21.05 -18.92 2.22
N TYR A 735 -20.86 -18.24 1.08
CA TYR A 735 -20.25 -18.85 -0.12
C TYR A 735 -18.77 -19.23 0.03
N LYS A 736 -18.05 -18.61 0.99
CA LYS A 736 -16.65 -18.95 1.34
C LYS A 736 -16.57 -20.16 2.28
N ARG A 737 -17.73 -20.61 2.78
CA ARG A 737 -17.97 -21.85 3.52
C ARG A 737 -17.07 -22.04 4.77
N GLN A 738 -16.84 -20.99 5.55
CA GLN A 738 -16.33 -21.17 6.94
C GLN A 738 -17.27 -22.06 7.79
N LEU A 739 -18.58 -22.03 7.50
CA LEU A 739 -19.57 -22.90 8.13
C LEU A 739 -19.36 -24.40 7.81
N LEU A 740 -18.80 -24.73 6.63
CA LEU A 740 -18.44 -26.11 6.27
C LEU A 740 -17.24 -26.59 7.10
N ASN A 741 -16.22 -25.73 7.24
CA ASN A 741 -15.01 -26.04 8.02
C ASN A 741 -15.35 -26.27 9.50
N ILE A 742 -16.09 -25.34 10.13
CA ILE A 742 -16.46 -25.48 11.55
C ILE A 742 -17.33 -26.73 11.78
N PHE A 743 -18.18 -27.12 10.82
CA PHE A 743 -18.92 -28.38 10.89
C PHE A 743 -18.00 -29.61 10.80
N GLY A 744 -16.96 -29.58 9.95
CA GLY A 744 -15.92 -30.62 9.91
C GLY A 744 -15.12 -30.72 11.20
N ILE A 745 -14.81 -29.57 11.83
CA ILE A 745 -14.11 -29.49 13.12
C ILE A 745 -14.98 -30.05 14.26
N ILE A 746 -16.28 -29.74 14.28
CA ILE A 746 -17.25 -30.35 15.22
C ILE A 746 -17.33 -31.86 15.00
N HIS A 747 -17.40 -32.34 13.76
CA HIS A 747 -17.38 -33.77 13.45
C HIS A 747 -16.10 -34.45 13.95
N ARG A 748 -14.93 -33.85 13.73
CA ARG A 748 -13.64 -34.35 14.23
C ARG A 748 -13.62 -34.44 15.75
N TYR A 749 -14.10 -33.40 16.46
CA TYR A 749 -14.21 -33.39 17.91
C TYR A 749 -15.15 -34.49 18.44
N ASP A 750 -16.34 -34.63 17.84
CA ASP A 750 -17.30 -35.67 18.20
C ASP A 750 -16.73 -37.08 17.98
N CYS A 751 -16.09 -37.34 16.83
CA CYS A 751 -15.38 -38.59 16.58
C CYS A 751 -14.27 -38.84 17.62
N LEU A 752 -13.47 -37.82 17.97
CA LEU A 752 -12.42 -37.96 18.99
C LEU A 752 -12.97 -38.24 20.39
N LYS A 753 -14.06 -37.59 20.82
CA LYS A 753 -14.69 -37.86 22.13
C LYS A 753 -15.23 -39.28 22.23
N ASN A 754 -15.79 -39.82 21.15
CA ASN A 754 -16.33 -41.19 21.08
C ASN A 754 -15.30 -42.28 20.72
N MET A 755 -14.05 -41.92 20.37
CA MET A 755 -12.97 -42.86 20.03
C MET A 755 -12.25 -43.37 21.28
N ASP A 756 -11.80 -44.63 21.26
CA ASP A 756 -11.00 -45.22 22.35
C ASP A 756 -9.64 -44.53 22.55
N LYS A 757 -9.21 -44.44 23.81
CA LYS A 757 -7.99 -43.68 24.22
C LYS A 757 -6.70 -44.22 23.58
N ASN A 758 -6.68 -45.47 23.13
CA ASN A 758 -5.54 -46.05 22.41
C ASN A 758 -5.50 -45.63 20.93
N ASP A 759 -6.64 -45.54 20.26
CA ASP A 759 -6.72 -45.15 18.85
C ASP A 759 -6.59 -43.64 18.64
N ARG A 760 -6.97 -42.81 19.64
CA ARG A 760 -6.68 -41.37 19.64
C ARG A 760 -5.19 -41.07 19.38
N ARG A 761 -4.28 -41.91 19.86
CA ARG A 761 -2.82 -41.78 19.64
C ARG A 761 -2.39 -41.97 18.17
N LYS A 762 -3.24 -42.56 17.33
CA LYS A 762 -2.99 -42.76 15.90
C LYS A 762 -3.39 -41.55 15.07
N VAL A 763 -4.35 -40.74 15.54
CA VAL A 763 -4.85 -39.54 14.86
C VAL A 763 -3.76 -38.46 14.81
N VAL A 764 -3.74 -37.67 13.72
CA VAL A 764 -2.86 -36.49 13.59
C VAL A 764 -3.41 -35.34 14.45
N PRO A 765 -2.64 -34.78 15.39
CA PRO A 765 -3.02 -33.58 16.13
C PRO A 765 -3.22 -32.39 15.18
N ARG A 766 -4.22 -31.53 15.44
CA ARG A 766 -4.48 -30.34 14.62
C ARG A 766 -4.68 -29.06 15.42
N VAL A 767 -4.18 -27.97 14.86
CA VAL A 767 -4.48 -26.59 15.25
C VAL A 767 -5.27 -25.99 14.09
N CYS A 768 -6.59 -25.98 14.22
CA CYS A 768 -7.48 -25.40 13.22
C CYS A 768 -7.58 -23.89 13.46
N VAL A 769 -7.28 -23.10 12.44
CA VAL A 769 -7.20 -21.63 12.51
C VAL A 769 -8.19 -21.02 11.52
N ILE A 770 -9.16 -20.27 12.01
CA ILE A 770 -10.12 -19.51 11.19
C ILE A 770 -9.87 -18.02 11.43
N GLY A 771 -10.02 -17.17 10.42
CA GLY A 771 -9.90 -15.72 10.63
C GLY A 771 -10.42 -14.88 9.48
N GLY A 772 -10.79 -13.64 9.79
CA GLY A 772 -11.34 -12.69 8.83
C GLY A 772 -12.51 -11.87 9.35
N LYS A 773 -12.83 -10.80 8.62
CA LYS A 773 -13.88 -9.84 8.95
C LYS A 773 -15.21 -10.23 8.29
N ALA A 774 -16.33 -10.16 9.01
CA ALA A 774 -17.68 -10.17 8.46
C ALA A 774 -18.11 -8.74 8.06
N ALA A 775 -19.04 -8.55 7.13
CA ALA A 775 -19.57 -7.20 6.86
C ALA A 775 -20.48 -6.72 8.04
N PRO A 776 -20.54 -5.42 8.37
CA PRO A 776 -21.13 -4.96 9.65
C PRO A 776 -22.61 -5.31 9.82
N GLY A 777 -23.38 -5.25 8.73
CA GLY A 777 -24.80 -5.61 8.68
C GLY A 777 -25.10 -7.06 8.23
N TYR A 778 -24.09 -7.93 8.11
CA TYR A 778 -24.28 -9.31 7.63
C TYR A 778 -24.38 -10.30 8.79
N GLU A 779 -25.59 -10.41 9.34
CA GLU A 779 -25.92 -11.23 10.52
C GLU A 779 -25.41 -12.68 10.43
N ILE A 780 -25.60 -13.36 9.29
CA ILE A 780 -25.21 -14.77 9.17
C ILE A 780 -23.68 -14.92 9.25
N ALA A 781 -22.92 -14.01 8.65
CA ALA A 781 -21.46 -13.99 8.77
C ALA A 781 -20.99 -13.71 10.21
N LYS A 782 -21.65 -12.79 10.94
CA LYS A 782 -21.39 -12.57 12.37
C LYS A 782 -21.74 -13.79 13.23
N LYS A 783 -22.84 -14.50 12.92
CA LYS A 783 -23.20 -15.77 13.57
C LYS A 783 -22.16 -16.87 13.36
N ILE A 784 -21.53 -16.95 12.19
CA ILE A 784 -20.44 -17.89 11.92
C ILE A 784 -19.21 -17.60 12.80
N ILE A 785 -18.83 -16.33 12.99
CA ILE A 785 -17.74 -15.93 13.92
C ILE A 785 -18.08 -16.38 15.35
N LYS A 786 -19.29 -16.08 15.84
CA LYS A 786 -19.71 -16.48 17.19
C LYS A 786 -19.78 -18.00 17.36
N LEU A 787 -20.13 -18.76 16.32
CA LEU A 787 -20.07 -20.22 16.34
C LEU A 787 -18.62 -20.73 16.46
N CYS A 788 -17.67 -20.12 15.74
CA CYS A 788 -16.25 -20.47 15.86
C CYS A 788 -15.75 -20.29 17.30
N HIS A 789 -16.09 -19.17 17.95
CA HIS A 789 -15.71 -18.94 19.36
C HIS A 789 -16.39 -19.92 20.34
N ALA A 790 -17.70 -20.16 20.20
CA ALA A 790 -18.43 -21.08 21.08
C ALA A 790 -17.94 -22.54 20.97
N VAL A 791 -17.51 -22.96 19.77
CA VAL A 791 -16.88 -24.27 19.55
C VAL A 791 -15.43 -24.28 20.07
N ALA A 792 -14.68 -23.19 19.89
CA ALA A 792 -13.30 -23.08 20.39
C ALA A 792 -13.22 -23.17 21.92
N GLU A 793 -14.10 -22.44 22.62
CA GLU A 793 -14.23 -22.50 24.08
C GLU A 793 -14.51 -23.93 24.57
N LYS A 794 -15.33 -24.69 23.83
CA LYS A 794 -15.64 -26.09 24.16
C LYS A 794 -14.47 -27.05 23.89
N ILE A 795 -13.79 -26.89 22.75
CA ILE A 795 -12.70 -27.78 22.32
C ILE A 795 -11.44 -27.54 23.15
N ASN A 796 -11.00 -26.29 23.29
CA ASN A 796 -9.69 -25.97 23.85
C ASN A 796 -9.56 -26.32 25.34
N ASN A 797 -10.69 -26.30 26.06
CA ASN A 797 -10.83 -26.63 27.48
C ASN A 797 -11.18 -28.13 27.74
N ASP A 798 -11.26 -28.98 26.71
CA ASP A 798 -11.60 -30.40 26.90
C ASP A 798 -10.36 -31.25 27.19
N ASN A 799 -10.20 -31.63 28.47
CA ASN A 799 -9.07 -32.44 28.96
C ASN A 799 -8.99 -33.87 28.37
N ASP A 800 -10.06 -34.42 27.77
CA ASP A 800 -9.97 -35.71 27.05
C ASP A 800 -9.41 -35.56 25.63
N ILE A 801 -9.31 -34.33 25.12
CA ILE A 801 -8.81 -33.97 23.78
C ILE A 801 -7.40 -33.37 23.88
N GLY A 802 -7.16 -32.48 24.84
CA GLY A 802 -5.85 -31.85 25.04
C GLY A 802 -5.38 -31.11 23.79
N ASP A 803 -4.21 -31.48 23.27
CA ASP A 803 -3.61 -30.88 22.06
C ASP A 803 -3.90 -31.68 20.78
N LEU A 804 -4.71 -32.74 20.85
CA LEU A 804 -5.08 -33.55 19.69
C LEU A 804 -6.00 -32.76 18.72
N LEU A 805 -6.71 -31.76 19.24
CA LEU A 805 -7.44 -30.76 18.46
C LEU A 805 -7.53 -29.45 19.27
N LYS A 806 -7.01 -28.36 18.70
CA LYS A 806 -7.28 -26.98 19.12
C LYS A 806 -8.00 -26.22 18.01
N LEU A 807 -8.81 -25.25 18.37
CA LEU A 807 -9.46 -24.31 17.45
C LEU A 807 -9.17 -22.87 17.89
N VAL A 808 -8.67 -22.05 16.97
CA VAL A 808 -8.36 -20.64 17.18
C VAL A 808 -9.11 -19.80 16.16
N PHE A 809 -9.72 -18.70 16.61
CA PHE A 809 -10.18 -17.64 15.73
C PHE A 809 -9.20 -16.46 15.82
N ILE A 810 -8.62 -16.07 14.69
CA ILE A 810 -7.70 -14.93 14.59
C ILE A 810 -8.51 -13.66 14.26
N PRO A 811 -8.64 -12.71 15.21
CA PRO A 811 -9.23 -11.41 14.95
C PRO A 811 -8.34 -10.53 14.05
N ASP A 812 -8.97 -9.51 13.49
CA ASP A 812 -8.40 -8.34 12.81
C ASP A 812 -7.44 -8.65 11.63
N TYR A 813 -7.63 -9.80 11.00
CA TYR A 813 -6.82 -10.29 9.88
C TYR A 813 -6.59 -9.22 8.79
N ASN A 814 -5.33 -8.77 8.67
CA ASN A 814 -4.81 -7.72 7.78
C ASN A 814 -3.56 -8.24 7.02
N VAL A 815 -2.65 -7.37 6.54
CA VAL A 815 -1.41 -7.82 5.89
C VAL A 815 -0.44 -8.42 6.91
N SER A 816 -0.14 -7.72 8.01
CA SER A 816 0.84 -8.18 9.00
C SER A 816 0.45 -9.51 9.66
N VAL A 817 -0.85 -9.70 9.93
CA VAL A 817 -1.36 -10.99 10.41
C VAL A 817 -1.21 -12.08 9.34
N ALA A 818 -1.43 -11.76 8.06
CA ALA A 818 -1.21 -12.70 6.96
C ALA A 818 0.28 -13.05 6.76
N GLU A 819 1.20 -12.11 7.00
CA GLU A 819 2.65 -12.31 6.96
C GLU A 819 3.16 -13.26 8.06
N LEU A 820 2.41 -13.45 9.16
CA LEU A 820 2.66 -14.49 10.17
C LEU A 820 1.92 -15.81 9.85
N VAL A 821 0.63 -15.72 9.50
CA VAL A 821 -0.25 -16.89 9.31
C VAL A 821 0.15 -17.74 8.10
N ILE A 822 0.59 -17.11 7.00
CA ILE A 822 0.88 -17.83 5.75
C ILE A 822 2.16 -18.67 5.82
N PRO A 823 3.30 -18.16 6.31
CA PRO A 823 4.51 -18.97 6.51
C PRO A 823 4.31 -20.13 7.51
N GLY A 824 3.50 -19.93 8.55
CA GLY A 824 3.24 -20.91 9.60
C GLY A 824 2.19 -21.98 9.28
N ALA A 825 1.50 -21.93 8.15
CA ALA A 825 0.50 -22.94 7.79
C ALA A 825 1.10 -24.21 7.18
N ASP A 826 0.53 -25.39 7.51
CA ASP A 826 0.83 -26.67 6.84
C ASP A 826 -0.20 -26.99 5.75
N LEU A 827 -1.49 -26.71 6.03
CA LEU A 827 -2.62 -26.87 5.12
C LEU A 827 -3.46 -25.58 5.12
N SER A 828 -3.95 -25.14 3.94
CA SER A 828 -4.90 -24.02 3.83
C SER A 828 -6.15 -24.38 3.02
N GLN A 829 -7.29 -23.86 3.47
CA GLN A 829 -8.61 -24.28 3.00
C GLN A 829 -9.27 -23.24 2.07
N HIS A 830 -9.59 -23.67 0.85
CA HIS A 830 -10.20 -22.88 -0.23
C HIS A 830 -11.53 -23.51 -0.66
N LEU A 831 -12.45 -23.56 0.30
CA LEU A 831 -13.68 -24.34 0.26
C LEU A 831 -14.84 -23.74 -0.55
N SER A 832 -14.64 -22.62 -1.24
CA SER A 832 -15.76 -21.80 -1.76
C SER A 832 -16.66 -22.60 -2.71
N THR A 833 -17.98 -22.41 -2.66
CA THR A 833 -18.92 -23.13 -3.54
C THR A 833 -18.56 -22.87 -5.00
N ALA A 834 -18.39 -23.91 -5.82
CA ALA A 834 -17.86 -23.76 -7.18
C ALA A 834 -18.67 -22.77 -8.05
N GLY A 835 -18.00 -21.99 -8.89
CA GLY A 835 -18.58 -20.92 -9.70
C GLY A 835 -18.85 -19.61 -8.94
N HIS A 836 -18.19 -19.39 -7.79
CA HIS A 836 -18.35 -18.17 -6.97
C HIS A 836 -17.01 -17.47 -6.67
N GLU A 837 -15.86 -18.07 -6.99
CA GLU A 837 -14.53 -17.43 -6.97
C GLU A 837 -14.05 -17.11 -8.39
N ALA A 838 -13.66 -15.85 -8.65
CA ALA A 838 -13.09 -15.43 -9.93
C ALA A 838 -11.62 -15.86 -10.12
N SER A 839 -10.91 -16.13 -9.02
CA SER A 839 -9.46 -16.33 -8.94
C SER A 839 -9.15 -16.79 -7.50
N GLY A 840 -7.97 -16.47 -6.94
CA GLY A 840 -7.68 -16.81 -5.54
C GLY A 840 -6.31 -16.36 -5.03
N THR A 841 -6.00 -15.06 -4.98
CA THR A 841 -4.69 -14.56 -4.53
C THR A 841 -4.27 -14.96 -3.09
N GLY A 842 -5.17 -15.57 -2.31
CA GLY A 842 -4.83 -16.22 -1.04
C GLY A 842 -4.11 -17.57 -1.22
N SER A 843 -4.58 -18.44 -2.10
CA SER A 843 -4.01 -19.79 -2.27
C SER A 843 -2.60 -19.76 -2.85
N MET A 844 -2.34 -18.84 -3.78
CA MET A 844 -1.01 -18.57 -4.35
C MET A 844 0.04 -18.31 -3.27
N LYS A 845 -0.27 -17.47 -2.26
CA LYS A 845 0.67 -17.15 -1.18
C LYS A 845 0.98 -18.35 -0.28
N PHE A 846 -0.01 -19.19 -0.02
CA PHE A 846 0.17 -20.42 0.76
C PHE A 846 1.07 -21.41 0.01
N LEU A 847 0.84 -21.64 -1.29
CA LEU A 847 1.71 -22.47 -2.13
C LEU A 847 3.16 -21.96 -2.16
N MET A 848 3.35 -20.65 -2.34
CA MET A 848 4.66 -19.99 -2.30
C MET A 848 5.40 -20.13 -0.95
N ASN A 849 4.70 -20.53 0.12
CA ASN A 849 5.26 -20.80 1.44
C ASN A 849 5.26 -22.30 1.80
N GLY A 850 5.13 -23.18 0.81
CA GLY A 850 5.14 -24.64 1.00
C GLY A 850 3.95 -25.17 1.80
N CYS A 851 2.84 -24.43 1.85
CA CYS A 851 1.60 -24.88 2.48
C CYS A 851 0.73 -25.59 1.43
N LEU A 852 0.24 -26.78 1.79
CA LEU A 852 -0.66 -27.57 0.94
C LEU A 852 -2.04 -26.91 0.84
N LEU A 853 -2.80 -27.24 -0.21
CA LEU A 853 -4.16 -26.72 -0.42
C LEU A 853 -5.21 -27.82 -0.36
N LEU A 854 -6.27 -27.58 0.40
CA LEU A 854 -7.55 -28.28 0.28
C LEU A 854 -8.57 -27.34 -0.34
N ALA A 855 -9.09 -27.66 -1.52
CA ALA A 855 -9.80 -26.72 -2.39
C ALA A 855 -10.96 -27.36 -3.16
N THR A 856 -11.93 -26.53 -3.57
CA THR A 856 -12.92 -26.88 -4.59
C THR A 856 -12.36 -26.61 -5.99
N ALA A 857 -12.99 -27.19 -7.02
CA ALA A 857 -12.68 -26.93 -8.43
C ALA A 857 -13.19 -25.55 -8.90
N ASP A 858 -12.72 -24.47 -8.27
CA ASP A 858 -13.16 -23.10 -8.50
C ASP A 858 -11.99 -22.10 -8.59
N GLY A 859 -12.26 -20.91 -9.14
CA GLY A 859 -11.29 -19.82 -9.28
C GLY A 859 -9.99 -20.24 -9.96
N SER A 860 -8.85 -19.92 -9.34
CA SER A 860 -7.52 -20.26 -9.86
C SER A 860 -7.05 -21.68 -9.53
N THR A 861 -7.91 -22.56 -8.98
CA THR A 861 -7.53 -23.93 -8.63
C THR A 861 -7.15 -24.76 -9.87
N VAL A 862 -7.78 -24.49 -11.02
CA VAL A 862 -7.45 -25.15 -12.30
C VAL A 862 -6.01 -24.81 -12.73
N GLU A 863 -5.66 -23.53 -12.68
CA GLU A 863 -4.33 -23.01 -13.05
C GLU A 863 -3.26 -23.55 -12.08
N ILE A 864 -3.59 -23.65 -10.79
CA ILE A 864 -2.72 -24.29 -9.78
C ILE A 864 -2.47 -25.76 -10.10
N ILE A 865 -3.49 -26.53 -10.50
CA ILE A 865 -3.34 -27.95 -10.86
C ILE A 865 -2.49 -28.10 -12.14
N GLU A 866 -2.60 -27.16 -13.09
CA GLU A 866 -1.74 -27.12 -14.29
C GLU A 866 -0.25 -26.92 -13.94
N GLU A 867 0.07 -26.13 -12.90
CA GLU A 867 1.46 -25.83 -12.49
C GLU A 867 2.10 -26.82 -11.49
N ILE A 868 1.34 -27.28 -10.48
CA ILE A 868 1.87 -28.13 -9.38
C ILE A 868 1.52 -29.62 -9.51
N GLY A 869 0.60 -29.97 -10.41
CA GLY A 869 0.05 -31.33 -10.55
C GLY A 869 -1.00 -31.69 -9.50
N LEU A 870 -1.98 -32.51 -9.91
CA LEU A 870 -3.12 -32.89 -9.05
C LEU A 870 -2.72 -33.67 -7.79
N ASP A 871 -1.64 -34.44 -7.85
CA ASP A 871 -1.17 -35.26 -6.72
C ASP A 871 -0.69 -34.43 -5.51
N ASN A 872 -0.38 -33.15 -5.73
CA ASN A 872 0.03 -32.19 -4.70
C ASN A 872 -1.13 -31.33 -4.14
N LEU A 873 -2.38 -31.61 -4.54
CA LEU A 873 -3.57 -30.87 -4.13
C LEU A 873 -4.70 -31.79 -3.61
N PHE A 874 -5.48 -31.30 -2.65
CA PHE A 874 -6.60 -32.01 -2.03
C PHE A 874 -7.92 -31.43 -2.57
N LEU A 875 -8.35 -31.95 -3.72
CA LEU A 875 -9.56 -31.49 -4.41
C LEU A 875 -10.81 -32.19 -3.84
N PHE A 876 -11.90 -31.43 -3.61
CA PHE A 876 -13.17 -31.98 -3.16
C PHE A 876 -14.38 -31.21 -3.71
N GLY A 877 -15.58 -31.75 -3.47
CA GLY A 877 -16.86 -31.09 -3.73
C GLY A 877 -17.32 -31.09 -5.18
N ALA A 878 -18.51 -30.54 -5.40
CA ALA A 878 -19.13 -30.42 -6.73
C ALA A 878 -18.35 -29.46 -7.66
N LYS A 879 -18.32 -29.79 -8.95
CA LYS A 879 -17.77 -28.92 -10.01
C LYS A 879 -18.77 -27.83 -10.41
N VAL A 880 -18.27 -26.76 -11.01
CA VAL A 880 -19.06 -25.59 -11.47
C VAL A 880 -20.31 -25.99 -12.25
N GLN A 881 -20.22 -27.00 -13.12
CA GLN A 881 -21.33 -27.49 -13.96
C GLN A 881 -22.41 -28.24 -13.16
N GLU A 882 -22.02 -28.89 -12.07
CA GLU A 882 -22.87 -29.77 -11.24
C GLU A 882 -23.71 -28.93 -10.24
N VAL A 883 -23.26 -27.71 -9.88
CA VAL A 883 -23.89 -26.83 -8.88
C VAL A 883 -25.35 -26.46 -9.21
N ALA A 884 -25.69 -26.27 -10.49
CA ALA A 884 -27.05 -25.94 -10.90
C ALA A 884 -28.01 -27.11 -10.68
N GLU A 885 -27.64 -28.31 -11.17
CA GLU A 885 -28.41 -29.53 -11.03
C GLU A 885 -28.60 -29.94 -9.55
N LEU A 886 -27.58 -29.72 -8.71
CA LEU A 886 -27.68 -29.95 -7.27
C LEU A 886 -28.65 -28.97 -6.58
N ARG A 887 -28.66 -27.70 -6.98
CA ARG A 887 -29.64 -26.71 -6.47
C ARG A 887 -31.07 -27.07 -6.90
N GLU A 888 -31.27 -27.50 -8.14
CA GLU A 888 -32.58 -27.95 -8.64
C GLU A 888 -33.09 -29.21 -7.93
N LYS A 889 -32.21 -30.18 -7.63
CA LYS A 889 -32.57 -31.37 -6.85
C LYS A 889 -33.02 -31.03 -5.43
N GLY A 890 -32.50 -29.96 -4.83
CA GLY A 890 -32.98 -29.35 -3.59
C GLY A 890 -33.27 -30.37 -2.47
N SER A 891 -34.54 -30.48 -2.08
CA SER A 891 -34.97 -31.35 -0.98
C SER A 891 -34.92 -32.87 -1.26
N THR A 892 -34.61 -33.29 -2.50
CA THR A 892 -34.42 -34.71 -2.85
C THR A 892 -33.00 -35.22 -2.57
N LEU A 893 -32.03 -34.32 -2.30
CA LEU A 893 -30.66 -34.69 -1.97
C LEU A 893 -30.55 -35.32 -0.58
N LYS A 894 -30.00 -36.54 -0.53
CA LYS A 894 -29.67 -37.22 0.73
C LYS A 894 -28.38 -36.65 1.31
N VAL A 895 -28.49 -35.76 2.29
CA VAL A 895 -27.33 -35.28 3.06
C VAL A 895 -26.69 -36.42 3.90
N PRO A 896 -25.37 -36.43 4.12
CA PRO A 896 -24.71 -37.44 4.95
C PRO A 896 -25.20 -37.44 6.40
N LEU A 897 -25.24 -38.60 7.04
CA LEU A 897 -25.62 -38.73 8.46
C LEU A 897 -24.70 -37.94 9.39
N GLN A 898 -23.42 -37.82 9.02
CA GLN A 898 -22.41 -37.00 9.69
C GLN A 898 -22.82 -35.52 9.70
N PHE A 899 -23.30 -34.99 8.57
CA PHE A 899 -23.77 -33.60 8.45
C PHE A 899 -25.00 -33.37 9.34
N ALA A 900 -26.00 -34.25 9.25
CA ALA A 900 -27.21 -34.16 10.05
C ALA A 900 -26.95 -34.25 11.56
N ARG A 901 -25.94 -35.04 11.98
CA ARG A 901 -25.50 -35.13 13.38
C ARG A 901 -24.86 -33.83 13.87
N VAL A 902 -23.93 -33.26 13.10
CA VAL A 902 -23.28 -31.97 13.44
C VAL A 902 -24.29 -30.83 13.48
N LEU A 903 -25.14 -30.72 12.46
CA LEU A 903 -26.19 -29.70 12.39
C LEU A 903 -27.11 -29.77 13.62
N ARG A 904 -27.45 -30.98 14.07
CA ARG A 904 -28.22 -31.20 15.30
C ARG A 904 -27.44 -30.78 16.56
N MET A 905 -26.15 -31.10 16.69
CA MET A 905 -25.35 -30.67 17.85
C MET A 905 -25.36 -29.14 18.03
N VAL A 906 -25.22 -28.39 16.94
CA VAL A 906 -25.31 -26.92 16.98
C VAL A 906 -26.74 -26.47 17.31
N ARG A 907 -27.74 -26.95 16.56
CA ARG A 907 -29.15 -26.54 16.75
C ARG A 907 -29.71 -26.90 18.12
N ASP A 908 -29.27 -28.01 18.73
CA ASP A 908 -29.77 -28.43 20.04
C ASP A 908 -29.10 -27.71 21.21
N GLY A 909 -28.02 -26.96 20.97
CA GLY A 909 -27.35 -26.12 21.97
C GLY A 909 -26.16 -26.79 22.66
N TYR A 910 -25.52 -27.80 22.06
CA TYR A 910 -24.34 -28.48 22.64
C TYR A 910 -23.17 -27.51 22.93
N PHE A 911 -23.07 -26.44 22.12
CA PHE A 911 -22.10 -25.35 22.24
C PHE A 911 -22.72 -24.08 22.86
N GLY A 912 -23.84 -24.20 23.58
CA GLY A 912 -24.61 -23.06 24.07
C GLY A 912 -25.38 -22.32 22.96
N HIS A 913 -25.87 -21.11 23.28
CA HIS A 913 -26.50 -20.16 22.35
C HIS A 913 -27.58 -20.73 21.40
N LYS A 914 -28.36 -21.73 21.86
CA LYS A 914 -29.33 -22.52 21.09
C LYS A 914 -30.19 -21.68 20.14
N ASP A 915 -30.95 -20.73 20.68
CA ASP A 915 -31.91 -19.94 19.91
C ASP A 915 -31.24 -18.94 18.95
N TYR A 916 -30.04 -18.49 19.29
CA TYR A 916 -29.24 -17.59 18.45
C TYR A 916 -28.70 -18.31 17.21
N PHE A 917 -28.21 -19.55 17.37
CA PHE A 917 -27.72 -20.37 16.25
C PHE A 917 -28.83 -21.07 15.45
N LYS A 918 -30.07 -21.16 15.96
CA LYS A 918 -31.18 -21.76 15.21
C LYS A 918 -31.27 -21.24 13.77
N SER A 919 -31.34 -19.91 13.59
CA SER A 919 -31.45 -19.31 12.24
C SER A 919 -30.19 -19.44 11.37
N LEU A 920 -29.06 -19.92 11.91
CA LEU A 920 -27.86 -20.29 11.15
C LEU A 920 -27.94 -21.75 10.69
N CYS A 921 -28.55 -22.63 11.49
CA CYS A 921 -28.88 -23.99 11.08
C CYS A 921 -29.99 -24.01 10.02
N ASP A 922 -30.94 -23.08 10.10
CA ASP A 922 -32.10 -23.00 9.20
C ASP A 922 -31.70 -22.66 7.73
N THR A 923 -30.55 -22.01 7.48
CA THR A 923 -30.05 -21.72 6.11
C THR A 923 -29.40 -22.91 5.41
N VAL A 924 -29.08 -23.98 6.16
CA VAL A 924 -28.44 -25.20 5.64
C VAL A 924 -29.34 -26.43 5.80
N GLU A 925 -30.64 -26.22 5.94
CA GLU A 925 -31.63 -27.30 5.89
C GLU A 925 -31.85 -27.84 4.47
N VAL A 926 -32.45 -29.03 4.43
CA VAL A 926 -32.83 -29.75 3.21
C VAL A 926 -33.82 -28.89 2.40
N GLY A 927 -33.34 -28.32 1.30
CA GLY A 927 -34.08 -27.38 0.43
C GLY A 927 -33.63 -25.92 0.53
N ASN A 928 -32.92 -25.52 1.61
CA ASN A 928 -32.43 -24.15 1.83
C ASN A 928 -30.94 -23.98 1.52
N ASP A 929 -30.15 -25.07 1.56
CA ASP A 929 -28.68 -25.09 1.41
C ASP A 929 -28.18 -24.67 0.00
N PHE A 930 -28.32 -23.38 -0.32
CA PHE A 930 -27.92 -22.78 -1.59
C PHE A 930 -26.41 -22.88 -1.87
N TYR A 931 -25.58 -23.05 -0.83
CA TYR A 931 -24.12 -23.14 -0.94
C TYR A 931 -23.58 -24.58 -0.90
N LEU A 932 -24.47 -25.58 -0.87
CA LEU A 932 -24.17 -27.01 -1.00
C LEU A 932 -23.22 -27.53 0.10
N LEU A 933 -23.41 -27.08 1.35
CA LEU A 933 -22.62 -27.56 2.49
C LEU A 933 -22.93 -29.01 2.85
N GLY A 934 -24.19 -29.42 2.79
CA GLY A 934 -24.63 -30.80 3.04
C GLY A 934 -24.17 -31.78 1.97
N PRO A 935 -24.40 -31.50 0.67
CA PRO A 935 -23.91 -32.34 -0.44
C PRO A 935 -22.39 -32.53 -0.45
N ASP A 936 -21.61 -31.46 -0.27
CA ASP A 936 -20.13 -31.56 -0.28
C ASP A 936 -19.55 -32.12 1.03
N PHE A 937 -20.33 -32.30 2.10
CA PHE A 937 -19.80 -32.70 3.40
C PHE A 937 -19.08 -34.06 3.38
N GLY A 938 -19.55 -35.00 2.54
CA GLY A 938 -18.93 -36.31 2.40
C GLY A 938 -17.51 -36.22 1.85
N SER A 939 -17.37 -35.66 0.64
CA SER A 939 -16.07 -35.53 -0.04
C SER A 939 -15.14 -34.54 0.67
N TYR A 940 -15.68 -33.52 1.36
CA TYR A 940 -14.90 -32.65 2.24
C TYR A 940 -14.25 -33.42 3.39
N LEU A 941 -15.00 -34.31 4.05
CA LEU A 941 -14.44 -35.15 5.12
C LEU A 941 -13.44 -36.17 4.57
N GLU A 942 -13.72 -36.78 3.42
CA GLU A 942 -12.79 -37.72 2.76
C GLU A 942 -11.44 -37.04 2.44
N ALA A 943 -11.46 -35.84 1.85
CA ALA A 943 -10.24 -35.05 1.61
C ALA A 943 -9.53 -34.64 2.91
N GLN A 944 -10.27 -34.36 3.99
CA GLN A 944 -9.70 -34.05 5.31
C GLN A 944 -9.09 -35.26 6.03
N TYR A 945 -9.41 -36.49 5.60
CA TYR A 945 -8.86 -37.74 6.13
C TYR A 945 -7.93 -38.46 5.13
N ASP A 946 -7.57 -37.82 4.01
CA ASP A 946 -6.68 -38.38 2.98
C ASP A 946 -5.33 -38.81 3.59
N ASN A 947 -4.91 -40.04 3.29
CA ASN A 947 -3.64 -40.61 3.76
C ASN A 947 -2.41 -39.82 3.28
N ARG A 948 -2.50 -39.01 2.20
CA ARG A 948 -1.44 -38.08 1.77
C ARG A 948 -1.19 -36.93 2.77
N LEU A 949 -2.09 -36.70 3.74
CA LEU A 949 -1.82 -35.82 4.89
C LEU A 949 -1.02 -36.53 6.01
N LEU A 950 -0.86 -37.86 5.97
CA LEU A 950 -0.08 -38.63 6.96
C LEU A 950 1.44 -38.60 6.75
N PRO A 951 2.02 -38.48 5.53
CA PRO A 951 3.43 -38.14 5.34
C PRO A 951 3.93 -36.97 6.19
N ILE A 952 3.11 -35.93 6.40
CA ILE A 952 3.41 -34.81 7.31
C ILE A 952 3.75 -35.32 8.72
N LYS A 953 3.04 -36.34 9.21
CA LYS A 953 3.29 -37.00 10.50
C LYS A 953 4.66 -37.69 10.56
N HIS A 954 5.09 -38.36 9.49
CA HIS A 954 6.44 -38.96 9.43
C HIS A 954 7.54 -37.92 9.24
N LEU A 955 7.25 -36.83 8.53
CA LEU A 955 8.18 -35.71 8.36
C LEU A 955 8.40 -34.96 9.68
N LEU A 956 7.37 -34.81 10.52
CA LEU A 956 7.44 -34.19 11.85
C LEU A 956 8.05 -35.11 12.94
N ASN A 957 7.65 -36.39 13.02
CA ASN A 957 7.94 -37.24 14.19
C ASN A 957 9.33 -37.89 14.26
N GLN A 958 10.29 -37.56 13.38
CA GLN A 958 11.65 -38.13 13.43
C GLN A 958 12.55 -37.52 14.53
N ARG A 959 12.09 -37.58 15.79
CA ARG A 959 12.91 -37.43 17.01
C ARG A 959 12.50 -38.39 18.14
N SER A 960 12.53 -39.69 17.84
CA SER A 960 12.65 -40.76 18.84
C SER A 960 13.52 -41.87 18.26
N GLY A 961 14.71 -42.10 18.83
CA GLY A 961 15.71 -42.99 18.24
C GLY A 961 15.68 -44.44 18.76
N SER A 962 16.65 -45.20 18.26
CA SER A 962 17.04 -46.59 18.61
C SER A 962 16.19 -47.74 18.02
N ARG A 963 16.89 -48.53 17.18
CA ARG A 963 16.57 -49.88 16.65
C ARG A 963 15.42 -49.97 15.65
#